data_AF-A0AB74V9B6-F1
#
_entry.id   AF-A0AB74V9B6-F1
#
_cell.length_a   1.000
_cell.length_b   1.000
_cell.length_c   1.000
_cell.angle_alpha   90.00
_cell.angle_beta   90.00
_cell.angle_gamma   90.00
#
_symmetry.space_group_name_H-M   'P 1'
#
loop_
_entity.id
_entity.type
_entity.pdbx_description
1 polymer ?
#
loop_
_entity_poly.entity_id
_entity_poly.type
_entity_poly.pdbx_seq_one_letter_code
_entity_poly.pdbx_strand_id
1 'polypeptide(L)'
;MIRRNKRILSLTLSMAVFTTMFMSTSFITKAETVSLGANSEITSNASTQSAAVATNIALNKSATSSSVTGGNTASLAVDENAGTRWESTQGSDPQWICIDLGGNYNISGVKLNWETAAAKDYKIQVSTDNKNWIDAYTKTGGTGGVENITFNSTATGRYIRMLGTSRTTQYGYSLWEFEVYGTPDGNTANNVDLGPNVKIFDPSMPSSDIQNTVDSVFSKMETNQFGNERYAFLFKPGSYNVNVNVGFFTSVLGLGKTPDAVNITGAVRCEADWMGGNATCNFWRSVENVAVTPTYSSNNLAPAGTLTWAVSQAAPMRRVHIKGGLSLWDPLGTNYDGAWSSGGFIADSKIDNSITSGSQQQFFTRNSQMGSWNGANWNMVFVGNNGAPTDDNAYPSTPDTVVSQTPAIREKPFLYIDDSGNYQVFVPDLRKNSQGITWANGLGQGTSLPIDQFYIAKPDTSTAESINAALSQGKNIIFTPGVYHLSDSINVTKSNTVILGLGLATLIPDNGTAAMNISDVDGVKVSGVLFDAGAKNSPVLLKVGQDGSSADHSANPTSLSDLFFRIGGAAVGNADTSLKINSNNVIGDDFWVWRADHGTGVGWTVNNAKNGVIVNGNNVTLYGLFVEHFKEYQTIWNGNGGKVYFYQSELPYDVPNQASWMSNNGTQNGYASYKVADSVTSHQLFGSGIYSYFRDAVVSENNGIEVPNASGVKVHHACSVFLSGNGEITHVVNNMGNTAKSGNMKQSVTDYPNS
;
A
#
# COMPACT_ATOMS: atom_id res chain seq x y z
N MET A 1 41.24 -5.67 38.64
CA MET A 1 41.10 -5.06 39.98
C MET A 1 39.66 -5.31 40.47
N ILE A 2 39.49 -5.56 41.76
CA ILE A 2 38.40 -6.33 42.41
C ILE A 2 37.10 -5.53 42.70
N ARG A 3 35.93 -6.24 42.74
CA ARG A 3 34.60 -5.92 43.38
C ARG A 3 33.64 -5.00 42.58
N ARG A 4 32.30 -5.12 42.62
CA ARG A 4 31.36 -5.86 43.49
C ARG A 4 29.94 -5.89 42.85
N ASN A 5 29.26 -7.04 42.95
CA ASN A 5 27.80 -7.21 42.83
C ASN A 5 27.05 -6.47 43.96
N LYS A 6 25.90 -5.85 43.65
CA LYS A 6 24.74 -5.76 44.55
C LYS A 6 23.41 -5.69 43.77
N ARG A 7 22.62 -6.75 43.91
CA ARG A 7 21.16 -6.79 43.68
C ARG A 7 20.47 -6.08 44.85
N ILE A 8 19.40 -5.34 44.57
CA ILE A 8 18.43 -4.87 45.58
C ILE A 8 17.07 -5.46 45.21
N LEU A 9 16.52 -6.25 46.14
CA LEU A 9 15.15 -6.75 46.16
C LEU A 9 14.22 -5.64 46.66
N SER A 10 13.11 -5.45 45.95
CA SER A 10 11.92 -4.71 46.40
C SER A 10 11.09 -5.56 47.37
N LEU A 11 10.72 -4.98 48.52
CA LEU A 11 9.70 -5.52 49.42
C LEU A 11 8.51 -4.54 49.44
N THR A 12 7.36 -5.00 48.96
CA THR A 12 6.06 -4.32 49.00
C THR A 12 5.30 -4.78 50.24
N LEU A 13 4.71 -3.84 51.01
CA LEU A 13 3.57 -4.13 51.87
C LEU A 13 2.73 -2.88 52.17
N SER A 14 1.42 -3.11 52.25
CA SER A 14 0.34 -2.36 52.92
C SER A 14 -0.62 -1.66 51.95
N MET A 15 -1.82 -2.17 51.64
CA MET A 15 -3.04 -2.51 52.42
C MET A 15 -4.13 -1.46 52.14
N ALA A 16 -5.27 -1.95 51.64
CA ALA A 16 -6.41 -1.19 51.17
C ALA A 16 -7.36 -0.78 52.31
N VAL A 17 -8.06 0.36 52.15
CA VAL A 17 -9.36 0.63 52.79
C VAL A 17 -10.26 1.41 51.81
N PHE A 18 -11.45 0.86 51.57
CA PHE A 18 -12.58 1.43 50.84
C PHE A 18 -13.31 2.49 51.68
N THR A 19 -13.78 3.59 51.07
CA THR A 19 -15.02 4.26 51.50
C THR A 19 -15.68 4.97 50.31
N THR A 20 -16.87 4.52 49.94
CA THR A 20 -17.83 5.21 49.06
C THR A 20 -18.80 6.03 49.89
N MET A 21 -19.11 7.27 49.49
CA MET A 21 -20.34 7.96 49.88
C MET A 21 -20.77 8.93 48.78
N PHE A 22 -21.96 8.69 48.22
CA PHE A 22 -22.71 9.60 47.36
C PHE A 22 -23.47 10.62 48.22
N MET A 23 -23.53 11.90 47.81
CA MET A 23 -24.80 12.61 47.66
C MET A 23 -24.65 13.94 46.91
N SER A 24 -25.65 14.17 46.07
CA SER A 24 -25.99 15.31 45.22
C SER A 24 -26.15 16.65 45.94
N THR A 25 -25.94 17.77 45.25
CA THR A 25 -26.90 18.91 45.22
C THR A 25 -26.68 19.81 44.00
N SER A 26 -27.81 20.35 43.56
CA SER A 26 -28.10 21.07 42.32
C SER A 26 -27.68 22.54 42.33
N PHE A 27 -27.40 23.11 41.14
CA PHE A 27 -27.49 24.55 40.91
C PHE A 27 -28.40 24.83 39.71
N ILE A 28 -29.51 25.54 39.94
CA ILE A 28 -30.32 26.26 38.94
C ILE A 28 -30.55 27.69 39.47
N THR A 29 -30.74 28.60 38.51
CA THR A 29 -31.16 30.02 38.58
C THR A 29 -29.99 31.01 38.54
N LYS A 30 -29.98 32.08 37.73
CA LYS A 30 -31.07 32.80 37.05
C LYS A 30 -30.44 33.64 35.92
N ALA A 31 -30.97 33.56 34.70
CA ALA A 31 -30.72 34.56 33.65
C ALA A 31 -31.99 35.41 33.52
N GLU A 32 -31.87 36.71 33.74
CA GLU A 32 -32.93 37.69 33.44
C GLU A 32 -32.64 38.33 32.09
N THR A 33 -33.65 38.29 31.21
CA THR A 33 -33.74 38.99 29.94
C THR A 33 -34.10 40.46 30.12
N VAL A 34 -33.44 41.35 29.38
CA VAL A 34 -34.04 42.60 28.89
C VAL A 34 -33.66 42.77 27.42
N SER A 35 -34.69 42.94 26.59
CA SER A 35 -34.65 43.20 25.15
C SER A 35 -34.82 44.69 24.88
N LEU A 36 -34.16 45.22 23.84
CA LEU A 36 -34.77 45.85 22.64
C LEU A 36 -33.81 46.83 21.97
N GLY A 37 -33.67 46.69 20.65
CA GLY A 37 -33.00 47.65 19.78
C GLY A 37 -33.02 47.16 18.33
N ALA A 38 -34.12 47.43 17.65
CA ALA A 38 -34.32 47.14 16.23
C ALA A 38 -33.35 47.95 15.36
N ASN A 39 -32.86 47.35 14.26
CA ASN A 39 -32.62 48.05 13.01
C ASN A 39 -32.80 47.08 11.84
N SER A 40 -33.84 47.37 11.06
CA SER A 40 -34.22 46.76 9.80
C SER A 40 -33.29 47.23 8.68
N GLU A 41 -32.70 46.29 7.93
CA GLU A 41 -32.20 46.54 6.59
C GLU A 41 -32.88 45.60 5.59
N ILE A 42 -33.68 46.21 4.72
CA ILE A 42 -34.06 45.64 3.42
C ILE A 42 -32.96 46.06 2.45
N THR A 43 -32.21 45.11 1.89
CA THR A 43 -31.61 45.29 0.57
C THR A 43 -31.82 44.04 -0.27
N SER A 44 -32.52 44.26 -1.38
CA SER A 44 -32.80 43.34 -2.46
C SER A 44 -31.55 42.97 -3.23
N ASN A 45 -31.33 41.68 -3.48
CA ASN A 45 -30.65 41.23 -4.69
C ASN A 45 -31.37 40.00 -5.22
N ALA A 46 -32.24 40.25 -6.21
CA ALA A 46 -32.78 39.22 -7.08
C ALA A 46 -31.63 38.61 -7.88
N SER A 47 -31.23 37.38 -7.54
CA SER A 47 -30.50 36.54 -8.48
C SER A 47 -31.52 35.96 -9.46
N THR A 48 -31.43 36.35 -10.72
CA THR A 48 -32.07 35.66 -11.82
C THR A 48 -31.47 34.26 -11.91
N GLN A 49 -32.11 33.31 -11.22
CA GLN A 49 -31.83 31.89 -11.36
C GLN A 49 -32.27 31.49 -12.78
N SER A 50 -31.30 31.41 -13.69
CA SER A 50 -31.48 30.69 -14.95
C SER A 50 -31.96 29.28 -14.60
N ALA A 51 -33.19 28.94 -14.98
CA ALA A 51 -33.72 27.60 -14.80
C ALA A 51 -32.81 26.63 -15.59
N ALA A 52 -31.97 25.88 -14.87
CA ALA A 52 -31.24 24.77 -15.45
C ALA A 52 -32.28 23.79 -16.04
N VAL A 53 -32.17 23.50 -17.33
CA VAL A 53 -32.98 22.45 -17.96
C VAL A 53 -32.67 21.15 -17.22
N ALA A 54 -33.68 20.57 -16.55
CA ALA A 54 -33.52 19.32 -15.82
C ALA A 54 -33.09 18.22 -16.81
N THR A 55 -31.92 17.62 -16.56
CA THR A 55 -31.33 16.58 -17.42
C THR A 55 -31.87 15.21 -17.01
N ASN A 56 -32.25 14.37 -17.98
CA ASN A 56 -32.62 12.98 -17.74
C ASN A 56 -31.37 12.16 -17.35
N ILE A 57 -31.22 11.85 -16.06
CA ILE A 57 -30.06 11.12 -15.51
C ILE A 57 -30.15 9.59 -15.70
N ALA A 58 -31.30 9.07 -16.18
CA ALA A 58 -31.51 7.66 -16.47
C ALA A 58 -31.13 7.26 -17.91
N LEU A 59 -30.91 8.22 -18.80
CA LEU A 59 -30.60 7.95 -20.21
C LEU A 59 -29.41 6.99 -20.36
N ASN A 60 -29.62 5.89 -21.08
CA ASN A 60 -28.66 4.82 -21.37
C ASN A 60 -28.03 4.17 -20.13
N LYS A 61 -28.67 4.29 -18.96
CA LYS A 61 -28.24 3.62 -17.74
C LYS A 61 -28.62 2.14 -17.73
N SER A 62 -27.92 1.35 -16.92
CA SER A 62 -28.22 -0.08 -16.77
C SER A 62 -29.59 -0.25 -16.11
N ALA A 63 -30.48 -1.01 -16.75
CA ALA A 63 -31.82 -1.29 -16.25
C ALA A 63 -32.09 -2.80 -16.16
N THR A 64 -32.79 -3.21 -15.11
CA THR A 64 -33.23 -4.59 -14.86
C THR A 64 -34.73 -4.60 -14.55
N SER A 65 -35.39 -5.74 -14.69
CA SER A 65 -36.81 -5.88 -14.39
C SER A 65 -37.13 -7.24 -13.77
N SER A 66 -38.28 -7.34 -13.12
CA SER A 66 -38.79 -8.60 -12.58
C SER A 66 -39.09 -9.65 -13.66
N SER A 67 -39.47 -9.19 -14.86
CA SER A 67 -39.74 -10.04 -16.02
C SER A 67 -39.67 -9.24 -17.33
N VAL A 68 -39.70 -9.95 -18.44
CA VAL A 68 -39.75 -9.41 -19.80
C VAL A 68 -40.70 -10.24 -20.67
N THR A 69 -41.38 -9.60 -21.61
CA THR A 69 -42.18 -10.26 -22.66
C THR A 69 -41.50 -10.08 -24.03
N GLY A 70 -41.04 -11.19 -24.63
CA GLY A 70 -40.36 -11.15 -25.93
C GLY A 70 -39.05 -10.35 -25.90
N GLY A 71 -38.86 -9.47 -26.88
CA GLY A 71 -37.69 -8.58 -26.98
C GLY A 71 -37.79 -7.28 -26.18
N ASN A 72 -38.88 -7.06 -25.42
CA ASN A 72 -39.17 -5.81 -24.73
C ASN A 72 -38.43 -5.72 -23.38
N THR A 73 -37.10 -5.58 -23.42
CA THR A 73 -36.21 -5.58 -22.25
C THR A 73 -36.24 -4.25 -21.49
N ALA A 74 -35.80 -4.25 -20.22
CA ALA A 74 -35.78 -3.06 -19.37
C ALA A 74 -34.96 -1.89 -19.95
N SER A 75 -33.89 -2.19 -20.67
CA SER A 75 -33.03 -1.19 -21.33
C SER A 75 -33.76 -0.32 -22.36
N LEU A 76 -34.86 -0.84 -22.94
CA LEU A 76 -35.65 -0.14 -23.97
C LEU A 76 -36.62 0.90 -23.40
N ALA A 77 -36.64 1.10 -22.08
CA ALA A 77 -37.42 2.15 -21.43
C ALA A 77 -36.52 3.29 -20.93
N VAL A 78 -35.25 3.32 -21.30
CA VAL A 78 -34.26 4.33 -20.89
C VAL A 78 -33.35 4.75 -22.04
N ASP A 79 -33.79 4.55 -23.29
CA ASP A 79 -33.00 4.76 -24.51
C ASP A 79 -33.40 6.02 -25.30
N GLU A 80 -34.35 6.81 -24.77
CA GLU A 80 -34.92 8.00 -25.42
C GLU A 80 -35.59 7.73 -26.78
N ASN A 81 -35.97 6.47 -27.03
CA ASN A 81 -36.64 6.05 -28.22
C ASN A 81 -38.08 5.62 -27.92
N ALA A 82 -39.03 6.53 -28.12
CA ALA A 82 -40.45 6.27 -27.93
C ALA A 82 -41.07 5.21 -28.89
N GLY A 83 -40.27 4.58 -29.76
CA GLY A 83 -40.66 3.42 -30.57
C GLY A 83 -40.29 2.06 -29.96
N THR A 84 -39.51 2.03 -28.88
CA THR A 84 -39.08 0.84 -28.15
C THR A 84 -39.60 0.87 -26.71
N ARG A 85 -39.80 -0.31 -26.09
CA ARG A 85 -40.42 -0.38 -24.76
C ARG A 85 -39.94 -1.54 -23.93
N TRP A 86 -40.05 -1.38 -22.62
CA TRP A 86 -40.10 -2.49 -21.68
C TRP A 86 -41.53 -3.03 -21.57
N GLU A 87 -41.70 -4.36 -21.42
CA GLU A 87 -42.98 -5.00 -21.13
C GLU A 87 -42.78 -6.15 -20.13
N SER A 88 -43.51 -6.13 -19.01
CA SER A 88 -43.51 -7.23 -18.04
C SER A 88 -44.35 -8.42 -18.52
N THR A 89 -44.21 -9.57 -17.85
CA THR A 89 -45.09 -10.73 -18.06
C THR A 89 -46.56 -10.34 -17.89
N GLN A 90 -47.39 -10.77 -18.84
CA GLN A 90 -48.83 -10.53 -18.83
C GLN A 90 -49.54 -11.35 -17.74
N GLY A 91 -50.69 -10.86 -17.26
CA GLY A 91 -51.46 -11.55 -16.23
C GLY A 91 -50.84 -11.55 -14.81
N SER A 92 -49.64 -11.00 -14.58
CA SER A 92 -48.91 -11.12 -13.32
C SER A 92 -48.67 -9.79 -12.61
N ASP A 93 -49.04 -9.72 -11.32
CA ASP A 93 -48.75 -8.62 -10.39
C ASP A 93 -48.13 -9.18 -9.09
N PRO A 94 -47.25 -8.43 -8.40
CA PRO A 94 -46.62 -7.17 -8.80
C PRO A 94 -45.44 -7.37 -9.78
N GLN A 95 -45.04 -6.32 -10.48
CA GLN A 95 -43.87 -6.31 -11.37
C GLN A 95 -43.08 -5.01 -11.19
N TRP A 96 -41.79 -5.01 -11.53
CA TRP A 96 -40.93 -3.83 -11.41
C TRP A 96 -39.92 -3.70 -12.54
N ILE A 97 -39.51 -2.44 -12.78
CA ILE A 97 -38.33 -2.06 -13.55
C ILE A 97 -37.45 -1.17 -12.67
N CYS A 98 -36.16 -1.45 -12.62
CA CYS A 98 -35.16 -0.81 -11.78
C CYS A 98 -34.00 -0.29 -12.64
N ILE A 99 -33.58 0.95 -12.39
CA ILE A 99 -32.48 1.64 -13.08
C ILE A 99 -31.35 1.85 -12.07
N ASP A 100 -30.13 1.46 -12.43
CA ASP A 100 -28.89 1.82 -11.73
C ASP A 100 -28.31 3.10 -12.35
N LEU A 101 -28.41 4.21 -11.63
CA LEU A 101 -27.94 5.53 -12.09
C LEU A 101 -26.40 5.65 -12.10
N GLY A 102 -25.69 4.68 -11.51
CA GLY A 102 -24.23 4.60 -11.46
C GLY A 102 -23.57 5.34 -10.29
N GLY A 103 -24.33 6.10 -9.49
CA GLY A 103 -23.92 6.83 -8.28
C GLY A 103 -25.15 7.36 -7.56
N ASN A 104 -25.06 7.91 -6.34
CA ASN A 104 -26.27 8.50 -5.73
C ASN A 104 -26.56 9.89 -6.30
N TYR A 105 -27.85 10.15 -6.46
CA TYR A 105 -28.40 11.42 -6.89
C TYR A 105 -29.38 11.91 -5.84
N ASN A 106 -29.50 13.24 -5.73
CA ASN A 106 -30.67 13.88 -5.14
C ASN A 106 -31.76 13.93 -6.21
N ILE A 107 -32.60 12.90 -6.24
CA ILE A 107 -33.61 12.68 -7.27
C ILE A 107 -34.81 13.58 -6.96
N SER A 108 -35.18 14.44 -7.90
CA SER A 108 -36.28 15.40 -7.77
C SER A 108 -37.59 14.92 -8.38
N GLY A 109 -37.53 13.94 -9.28
CA GLY A 109 -38.73 13.41 -9.92
C GLY A 109 -38.43 12.44 -11.05
N VAL A 110 -39.49 11.98 -11.70
CA VAL A 110 -39.45 11.06 -12.83
C VAL A 110 -40.47 11.46 -13.89
N LYS A 111 -40.27 11.02 -15.13
CA LYS A 111 -41.29 11.02 -16.17
C LYS A 111 -41.50 9.62 -16.69
N LEU A 112 -42.74 9.15 -16.63
CA LEU A 112 -43.16 7.85 -17.13
C LEU A 112 -43.95 8.05 -18.41
N ASN A 113 -43.52 7.44 -19.51
CA ASN A 113 -44.29 7.38 -20.74
C ASN A 113 -44.84 5.96 -20.89
N TRP A 114 -46.08 5.76 -20.46
CA TRP A 114 -46.72 4.44 -20.53
C TRP A 114 -47.19 4.11 -21.95
N GLU A 115 -47.19 2.82 -22.26
CA GLU A 115 -48.04 2.29 -23.35
C GLU A 115 -49.52 2.27 -22.90
N THR A 116 -50.45 1.87 -23.78
CA THR A 116 -51.83 1.52 -23.42
C THR A 116 -51.90 0.58 -22.21
N ALA A 117 -50.95 -0.36 -22.10
CA ALA A 117 -50.77 -1.26 -20.97
C ALA A 117 -49.96 -0.58 -19.84
N ALA A 118 -50.66 0.08 -18.92
CA ALA A 118 -50.06 0.90 -17.85
C ALA A 118 -50.34 0.40 -16.42
N ALA A 119 -49.60 0.94 -15.45
CA ALA A 119 -49.92 0.75 -14.04
C ALA A 119 -51.12 1.60 -13.58
N LYS A 120 -52.07 0.96 -12.89
CA LYS A 120 -53.14 1.63 -12.14
C LYS A 120 -52.65 2.03 -10.75
N ASP A 121 -52.06 1.10 -10.02
CA ASP A 121 -51.48 1.34 -8.70
C ASP A 121 -49.99 1.01 -8.76
N TYR A 122 -49.13 1.96 -8.37
CA TYR A 122 -47.69 1.78 -8.38
C TYR A 122 -46.97 2.67 -7.38
N LYS A 123 -45.70 2.35 -7.13
CA LYS A 123 -44.77 3.15 -6.34
C LYS A 123 -43.53 3.48 -7.16
N ILE A 124 -42.97 4.67 -6.93
CA ILE A 124 -41.58 4.97 -7.28
C ILE A 124 -40.77 4.85 -6.00
N GLN A 125 -39.78 3.98 -6.02
CA GLN A 125 -38.93 3.71 -4.87
C GLN A 125 -37.48 4.02 -5.20
N VAL A 126 -36.74 4.55 -4.24
CA VAL A 126 -35.30 4.80 -4.34
C VAL A 126 -34.53 3.96 -3.35
N SER A 127 -33.28 3.64 -3.67
CA SER A 127 -32.38 2.86 -2.82
C SER A 127 -30.92 3.26 -3.06
N THR A 128 -30.11 3.22 -2.01
CA THR A 128 -28.65 3.39 -2.10
C THR A 128 -27.91 2.06 -2.30
N ASP A 129 -28.55 0.92 -2.02
CA ASP A 129 -27.91 -0.40 -1.93
C ASP A 129 -28.62 -1.51 -2.74
N ASN A 130 -29.70 -1.17 -3.45
CA ASN A 130 -30.58 -2.08 -4.21
C ASN A 130 -31.28 -3.16 -3.35
N LYS A 131 -31.30 -2.99 -2.02
CA LYS A 131 -31.87 -3.95 -1.05
C LYS A 131 -32.94 -3.29 -0.19
N ASN A 132 -32.60 -2.15 0.39
CA ASN A 132 -33.48 -1.35 1.24
C ASN A 132 -34.09 -0.23 0.41
N TRP A 133 -35.42 -0.19 0.33
CA TRP A 133 -36.16 0.71 -0.55
C TRP A 133 -37.00 1.70 0.24
N ILE A 134 -36.96 2.96 -0.18
CA ILE A 134 -37.77 4.05 0.35
C ILE A 134 -38.79 4.45 -0.71
N ASP A 135 -40.06 4.57 -0.32
CA ASP A 135 -41.13 5.05 -1.19
C ASP A 135 -40.97 6.57 -1.41
N ALA A 136 -40.57 6.97 -2.62
CA ALA A 136 -40.46 8.37 -3.01
C ALA A 136 -41.79 8.93 -3.56
N TYR A 137 -42.62 8.06 -4.16
CA TYR A 137 -43.94 8.41 -4.66
C TYR A 137 -44.87 7.19 -4.64
N THR A 138 -46.16 7.40 -4.43
CA THR A 138 -47.21 6.37 -4.52
C THR A 138 -48.37 6.90 -5.36
N LYS A 139 -48.83 6.09 -6.32
CA LYS A 139 -50.00 6.34 -7.15
C LYS A 139 -51.06 5.28 -6.92
N THR A 140 -52.32 5.70 -6.82
CA THR A 140 -53.48 4.84 -6.95
C THR A 140 -54.42 5.37 -8.04
N GLY A 141 -55.12 4.46 -8.74
CA GLY A 141 -56.11 4.83 -9.76
C GLY A 141 -55.54 5.54 -10.99
N GLY A 142 -54.29 5.26 -11.37
CA GLY A 142 -53.65 5.73 -12.60
C GLY A 142 -54.34 5.21 -13.87
N THR A 143 -54.23 5.99 -14.94
CA THR A 143 -54.87 5.71 -16.24
C THR A 143 -53.86 5.51 -17.38
N GLY A 144 -52.55 5.56 -17.08
CA GLY A 144 -51.49 5.55 -18.09
C GLY A 144 -51.28 6.90 -18.79
N GLY A 145 -50.60 6.87 -19.95
CA GLY A 145 -50.17 8.06 -20.70
C GLY A 145 -48.80 8.60 -20.26
N VAL A 146 -48.53 9.87 -20.52
CA VAL A 146 -47.30 10.54 -20.06
C VAL A 146 -47.56 11.18 -18.70
N GLU A 147 -46.81 10.74 -17.69
CA GLU A 147 -46.89 11.26 -16.32
C GLU A 147 -45.56 11.94 -15.95
N ASN A 148 -45.61 13.24 -15.63
CA ASN A 148 -44.48 13.96 -15.04
C ASN A 148 -44.70 14.04 -13.53
N ILE A 149 -43.81 13.44 -12.75
CA ILE A 149 -43.95 13.25 -11.31
C ILE A 149 -42.79 13.97 -10.61
N THR A 150 -43.11 14.99 -9.83
CA THR A 150 -42.15 15.68 -8.95
C THR A 150 -42.33 15.16 -7.52
N PHE A 151 -41.21 14.86 -6.84
CA PHE A 151 -41.24 14.44 -5.45
C PHE A 151 -41.41 15.65 -4.51
N ASN A 152 -42.13 15.47 -3.39
CA ASN A 152 -42.35 16.54 -2.40
C ASN A 152 -41.04 17.01 -1.73
N SER A 153 -40.05 16.13 -1.68
CA SER A 153 -38.67 16.40 -1.27
C SER A 153 -37.75 15.54 -2.13
N THR A 154 -36.55 16.02 -2.44
CA THR A 154 -35.57 15.20 -3.15
C THR A 154 -35.28 13.93 -2.35
N ALA A 155 -35.18 12.81 -3.05
CA ALA A 155 -34.88 11.52 -2.44
C ALA A 155 -33.49 11.06 -2.89
N THR A 156 -32.63 10.71 -1.93
CA THR A 156 -31.26 10.29 -2.24
C THR A 156 -31.22 8.79 -2.57
N GLY A 157 -30.64 8.44 -3.71
CA GLY A 157 -30.48 7.04 -4.12
C GLY A 157 -29.65 6.85 -5.38
N ARG A 158 -29.04 5.67 -5.53
CA ARG A 158 -28.35 5.21 -6.75
C ARG A 158 -29.28 4.39 -7.64
N TYR A 159 -30.16 3.63 -7.01
CA TYR A 159 -31.16 2.81 -7.69
C TYR A 159 -32.52 3.48 -7.56
N ILE A 160 -33.28 3.44 -8.64
CA ILE A 160 -34.67 3.87 -8.65
C ILE A 160 -35.51 2.83 -9.39
N ARG A 161 -36.67 2.48 -8.86
CA ARG A 161 -37.57 1.53 -9.50
C ARG A 161 -39.02 1.99 -9.52
N MET A 162 -39.72 1.62 -10.59
CA MET A 162 -41.18 1.60 -10.63
C MET A 162 -41.64 0.21 -10.20
N LEU A 163 -42.44 0.14 -9.13
CA LEU A 163 -43.07 -1.08 -8.63
C LEU A 163 -44.57 -1.00 -8.88
N GLY A 164 -45.04 -1.70 -9.91
CA GLY A 164 -46.45 -1.82 -10.25
C GLY A 164 -47.13 -2.89 -9.41
N THR A 165 -48.25 -2.53 -8.77
CA THR A 165 -49.03 -3.43 -7.90
C THR A 165 -50.42 -3.74 -8.43
N SER A 166 -50.96 -2.91 -9.33
CA SER A 166 -52.18 -3.21 -10.08
C SER A 166 -52.13 -2.60 -11.48
N ARG A 167 -52.64 -3.31 -12.49
CA ARG A 167 -52.64 -2.90 -13.91
C ARG A 167 -53.94 -2.24 -14.35
N THR A 168 -53.87 -1.45 -15.41
CA THR A 168 -55.03 -0.85 -16.10
C THR A 168 -55.72 -1.82 -17.08
N THR A 169 -54.98 -2.81 -17.58
CA THR A 169 -55.46 -3.81 -18.56
C THR A 169 -55.03 -5.23 -18.15
N GLN A 170 -55.43 -6.24 -18.94
CA GLN A 170 -55.00 -7.64 -18.74
C GLN A 170 -53.53 -7.91 -19.13
N TYR A 171 -52.91 -7.01 -19.90
CA TYR A 171 -51.53 -7.12 -20.40
C TYR A 171 -50.50 -6.87 -19.29
N GLY A 172 -49.21 -6.85 -19.60
CA GLY A 172 -48.14 -6.51 -18.65
C GLY A 172 -48.05 -5.00 -18.41
N TYR A 173 -47.24 -4.56 -17.45
CA TYR A 173 -46.84 -3.15 -17.35
C TYR A 173 -45.90 -2.84 -18.51
N SER A 174 -46.11 -1.72 -19.21
CA SER A 174 -45.27 -1.35 -20.34
C SER A 174 -44.97 0.15 -20.39
N LEU A 175 -43.69 0.46 -20.52
CA LEU A 175 -43.15 1.83 -20.57
C LEU A 175 -42.38 2.00 -21.87
N TRP A 176 -42.76 3.00 -22.65
CA TRP A 176 -41.94 3.56 -23.72
C TRP A 176 -40.71 4.24 -23.13
N GLU A 177 -40.87 5.03 -22.05
CA GLU A 177 -39.75 5.71 -21.38
C GLU A 177 -39.96 5.82 -19.87
N PHE A 178 -38.84 5.75 -19.14
CA PHE A 178 -38.71 6.00 -17.71
C PHE A 178 -37.53 6.96 -17.50
N GLU A 179 -37.82 8.25 -17.62
CA GLU A 179 -36.86 9.31 -17.40
C GLU A 179 -36.77 9.64 -15.90
N VAL A 180 -35.58 9.95 -15.43
CA VAL A 180 -35.32 10.30 -14.03
C VAL A 180 -34.63 11.66 -14.00
N TYR A 181 -35.06 12.55 -13.10
CA TYR A 181 -34.49 13.89 -12.97
C TYR A 181 -33.94 14.08 -11.56
N GLY A 182 -32.77 14.71 -11.48
CA GLY A 182 -32.10 14.99 -10.23
C GLY A 182 -30.74 15.62 -10.47
N THR A 183 -30.06 15.97 -9.38
CA THR A 183 -28.66 16.39 -9.42
C THR A 183 -27.80 15.32 -8.75
N PRO A 184 -26.53 15.15 -9.15
CA PRO A 184 -25.60 14.33 -8.36
C PRO A 184 -25.68 14.74 -6.90
N ASP A 185 -25.80 13.77 -6.00
CA ASP A 185 -25.65 14.06 -4.59
C ASP A 185 -24.18 14.48 -4.43
N GLY A 186 -23.93 15.71 -4.00
CA GLY A 186 -22.58 16.29 -3.89
C GLY A 186 -21.63 15.47 -3.00
N ASN A 187 -22.15 14.41 -2.40
CA ASN A 187 -21.44 13.39 -1.62
C ASN A 187 -21.08 12.10 -2.38
N THR A 188 -21.54 11.80 -3.61
CA THR A 188 -21.39 10.42 -4.16
C THR A 188 -21.31 10.24 -5.69
N ALA A 189 -21.06 11.27 -6.50
CA ALA A 189 -20.75 11.06 -7.92
C ALA A 189 -19.47 10.21 -8.17
N ASN A 190 -18.63 10.01 -7.14
CA ASN A 190 -17.31 9.38 -7.25
C ASN A 190 -17.02 8.32 -6.17
N ASN A 191 -18.02 7.80 -5.44
CA ASN A 191 -17.72 6.92 -4.31
C ASN A 191 -17.43 5.49 -4.78
N VAL A 192 -16.16 5.22 -5.09
CA VAL A 192 -15.64 3.88 -5.37
C VAL A 192 -15.67 3.08 -4.07
N ASP A 193 -16.36 1.96 -4.07
CA ASP A 193 -16.37 1.04 -2.92
C ASP A 193 -15.04 0.28 -2.83
N LEU A 194 -14.11 0.86 -2.07
CA LEU A 194 -12.80 0.29 -1.76
C LEU A 194 -12.83 -0.62 -0.52
N GLY A 195 -14.01 -1.02 -0.06
CA GLY A 195 -14.18 -1.91 1.09
C GLY A 195 -14.04 -1.21 2.45
N PRO A 196 -14.43 -1.90 3.54
CA PRO A 196 -14.59 -1.31 4.87
C PRO A 196 -13.26 -0.93 5.54
N ASN A 197 -12.15 -1.50 5.08
CA ASN A 197 -10.81 -1.28 5.64
C ASN A 197 -10.10 -0.05 5.06
N VAL A 198 -10.73 0.60 4.08
CA VAL A 198 -10.29 1.90 3.55
C VAL A 198 -11.07 3.00 4.25
N LYS A 199 -10.35 3.90 4.92
CA LYS A 199 -10.93 5.09 5.58
C LYS A 199 -10.63 6.30 4.72
N ILE A 200 -11.66 6.83 4.05
CA ILE A 200 -11.52 7.98 3.17
C ILE A 200 -11.90 9.23 3.96
N PHE A 201 -10.97 10.19 4.05
CA PHE A 201 -11.14 11.44 4.75
C PHE A 201 -11.32 12.59 3.76
N ASP A 202 -12.35 13.39 3.98
CA ASP A 202 -12.64 14.61 3.22
C ASP A 202 -12.28 15.84 4.06
N PRO A 203 -11.78 16.95 3.49
CA PRO A 203 -11.46 18.15 4.25
C PRO A 203 -12.66 18.75 4.99
N SER A 204 -13.90 18.43 4.58
CA SER A 204 -15.10 18.86 5.30
C SER A 204 -15.36 18.09 6.60
N MET A 205 -14.67 16.97 6.84
CA MET A 205 -14.84 16.18 8.05
C MET A 205 -14.20 16.89 9.26
N PRO A 206 -14.85 16.89 10.45
CA PRO A 206 -14.24 17.43 11.65
C PRO A 206 -12.92 16.73 11.97
N SER A 207 -11.87 17.51 12.28
CA SER A 207 -10.56 16.94 12.60
C SER A 207 -10.59 15.99 13.80
N SER A 208 -11.50 16.20 14.76
CA SER A 208 -11.75 15.28 15.86
C SER A 208 -12.20 13.90 15.41
N ASP A 209 -13.01 13.81 14.36
CA ASP A 209 -13.59 12.55 13.90
C ASP A 209 -12.56 11.76 13.09
N ILE A 210 -11.77 12.46 12.29
CA ILE A 210 -10.59 11.90 11.61
C ILE A 210 -9.62 11.38 12.66
N GLN A 211 -9.28 12.20 13.67
CA GLN A 211 -8.35 11.83 14.73
C GLN A 211 -8.84 10.61 15.52
N ASN A 212 -10.12 10.57 15.92
CA ASN A 212 -10.72 9.43 16.61
C ASN A 212 -10.62 8.13 15.79
N THR A 213 -10.82 8.22 14.46
CA THR A 213 -10.69 7.06 13.56
C THR A 213 -9.25 6.57 13.50
N VAL A 214 -8.32 7.50 13.30
CA VAL A 214 -6.88 7.23 13.26
C VAL A 214 -6.41 6.60 14.57
N ASP A 215 -6.76 7.18 15.71
CA ASP A 215 -6.38 6.69 17.03
C ASP A 215 -6.97 5.30 17.30
N SER A 216 -8.24 5.08 16.95
CA SER A 216 -8.90 3.77 17.13
C SER A 216 -8.21 2.65 16.33
N VAL A 217 -7.75 2.95 15.11
CA VAL A 217 -6.99 1.99 14.32
C VAL A 217 -5.57 1.82 14.88
N PHE A 218 -4.89 2.91 15.23
CA PHE A 218 -3.55 2.84 15.80
C PHE A 218 -3.51 2.01 17.08
N SER A 219 -4.44 2.20 18.03
CA SER A 219 -4.50 1.40 19.26
C SER A 219 -4.67 -0.10 19.01
N LYS A 220 -5.24 -0.50 17.86
CA LYS A 220 -5.30 -1.91 17.45
C LYS A 220 -4.00 -2.35 16.79
N MET A 221 -3.41 -1.48 15.97
CA MET A 221 -2.33 -1.84 15.05
C MET A 221 -0.93 -1.59 15.60
N GLU A 222 -0.77 -0.84 16.69
CA GLU A 222 0.54 -0.51 17.27
C GLU A 222 1.37 -1.76 17.60
N THR A 223 0.74 -2.76 18.22
CA THR A 223 1.40 -4.02 18.65
C THR A 223 1.00 -5.23 17.80
N ASN A 224 0.17 -5.03 16.77
CA ASN A 224 -0.40 -6.13 15.97
C ASN A 224 0.53 -6.56 14.83
N GLN A 225 1.71 -7.04 15.20
CA GLN A 225 2.75 -7.42 14.26
C GLN A 225 2.31 -8.55 13.32
N PHE A 226 1.52 -9.52 13.79
CA PHE A 226 1.18 -10.72 13.00
C PHE A 226 -0.31 -10.92 12.74
N GLY A 227 -1.16 -9.95 13.10
CA GLY A 227 -2.60 -10.06 12.87
C GLY A 227 -3.01 -9.97 11.40
N ASN A 228 -4.30 -10.18 11.18
CA ASN A 228 -4.90 -10.22 9.84
C ASN A 228 -5.49 -8.87 9.42
N GLU A 229 -5.65 -7.94 10.36
CA GLU A 229 -6.18 -6.62 10.10
C GLU A 229 -5.23 -5.82 9.21
N ARG A 230 -5.81 -5.12 8.23
CA ARG A 230 -5.14 -4.28 7.25
C ARG A 230 -5.94 -2.99 7.12
N TYR A 231 -5.28 -1.84 7.01
CA TYR A 231 -5.96 -0.54 6.88
C TYR A 231 -5.27 0.37 5.86
N ALA A 232 -6.07 1.18 5.18
CA ALA A 232 -5.56 2.30 4.40
C ALA A 232 -6.33 3.58 4.75
N PHE A 233 -5.61 4.63 5.10
CA PHE A 233 -6.14 5.98 5.28
C PHE A 233 -5.93 6.76 3.99
N LEU A 234 -7.02 7.19 3.36
CA LEU A 234 -7.00 7.92 2.10
C LEU A 234 -7.47 9.34 2.35
N PHE A 235 -6.60 10.32 2.16
CA PHE A 235 -6.91 11.73 2.32
C PHE A 235 -7.20 12.35 0.94
N LYS A 236 -8.41 12.87 0.76
CA LYS A 236 -8.75 13.65 -0.44
C LYS A 236 -7.91 14.93 -0.52
N PRO A 237 -7.81 15.57 -1.71
CA PRO A 237 -7.16 16.87 -1.84
C PRO A 237 -7.74 17.90 -0.87
N GLY A 238 -6.88 18.60 -0.12
CA GLY A 238 -7.25 19.64 0.84
C GLY A 238 -6.29 19.70 2.03
N SER A 239 -6.78 20.25 3.15
CA SER A 239 -5.98 20.51 4.35
C SER A 239 -6.60 19.86 5.58
N TYR A 240 -5.77 19.29 6.44
CA TYR A 240 -6.15 18.52 7.62
C TYR A 240 -5.28 18.92 8.82
N ASN A 241 -5.88 19.03 10.01
CA ASN A 241 -5.19 19.33 11.26
C ASN A 241 -5.23 18.10 12.18
N VAL A 242 -4.38 17.12 11.94
CA VAL A 242 -4.42 15.80 12.59
C VAL A 242 -3.01 15.21 12.79
N ASN A 243 -2.89 14.33 13.78
CA ASN A 243 -1.68 13.56 14.05
C ASN A 243 -1.93 12.08 13.73
N VAL A 244 -1.38 11.60 12.62
CA VAL A 244 -1.52 10.22 12.17
C VAL A 244 -0.37 9.39 12.71
N ASN A 245 -0.63 8.55 13.72
CA ASN A 245 0.33 7.54 14.15
C ASN A 245 0.11 6.25 13.35
N VAL A 246 1.15 5.72 12.74
CA VAL A 246 1.06 4.63 11.76
C VAL A 246 1.57 3.34 12.39
N GLY A 247 0.64 2.45 12.76
CA GLY A 247 0.93 1.12 13.29
C GLY A 247 1.22 0.08 12.20
N PHE A 248 1.27 -1.19 12.59
CA PHE A 248 1.41 -2.30 11.64
C PHE A 248 0.29 -2.32 10.60
N PHE A 249 0.61 -2.79 9.40
CA PHE A 249 -0.26 -2.98 8.26
C PHE A 249 -1.19 -1.80 7.95
N THR A 250 -0.66 -0.60 8.08
CA THR A 250 -1.40 0.65 7.85
C THR A 250 -0.69 1.48 6.79
N SER A 251 -1.42 1.88 5.75
CA SER A 251 -0.95 2.81 4.73
C SER A 251 -1.62 4.18 4.87
N VAL A 252 -0.86 5.26 4.72
CA VAL A 252 -1.37 6.64 4.66
C VAL A 252 -1.17 7.17 3.25
N LEU A 253 -2.26 7.44 2.54
CA LEU A 253 -2.24 7.76 1.11
C LEU A 253 -2.96 9.08 0.86
N GLY A 254 -2.33 10.00 0.14
CA GLY A 254 -2.99 11.19 -0.38
C GLY A 254 -3.56 10.93 -1.78
N LEU A 255 -4.78 11.40 -2.03
CA LEU A 255 -5.47 11.27 -3.32
C LEU A 255 -5.28 12.51 -4.22
N GLY A 256 -4.23 13.28 -3.98
CA GLY A 256 -3.86 14.45 -4.79
C GLY A 256 -3.10 14.08 -6.07
N LYS A 257 -3.08 14.99 -7.05
CA LYS A 257 -2.14 14.88 -8.18
C LYS A 257 -0.68 15.03 -7.74
N THR A 258 -0.46 15.80 -6.69
CA THR A 258 0.85 16.03 -6.07
C THR A 258 0.74 15.88 -4.56
N PRO A 259 1.86 15.70 -3.84
CA PRO A 259 1.86 15.64 -2.39
C PRO A 259 1.26 16.91 -1.76
N ASP A 260 1.61 18.07 -2.31
CA ASP A 260 1.11 19.37 -1.86
C ASP A 260 -0.39 19.60 -2.06
N ALA A 261 -1.09 18.74 -2.81
CA ALA A 261 -2.54 18.80 -2.88
C ALA A 261 -3.22 18.22 -1.63
N VAL A 262 -2.50 17.47 -0.77
CA VAL A 262 -3.00 16.91 0.48
C VAL A 262 -2.09 17.38 1.62
N ASN A 263 -2.51 18.37 2.39
CA ASN A 263 -1.70 18.99 3.43
C ASN A 263 -2.15 18.55 4.83
N ILE A 264 -1.28 17.88 5.56
CA ILE A 264 -1.50 17.50 6.96
C ILE A 264 -0.64 18.41 7.84
N THR A 265 -1.28 19.29 8.60
CA THR A 265 -0.64 20.04 9.69
C THR A 265 -0.78 19.24 10.97
N GLY A 266 0.34 18.78 11.54
CA GLY A 266 0.34 17.81 12.63
C GLY A 266 1.50 16.84 12.47
N ALA A 267 1.20 15.56 12.21
CA ALA A 267 2.22 14.55 11.94
C ALA A 267 1.66 13.37 11.12
N VAL A 268 2.53 12.68 10.38
CA VAL A 268 2.33 11.30 9.89
C VAL A 268 3.54 10.49 10.35
N ARG A 269 3.47 9.89 11.53
CA ARG A 269 4.64 9.41 12.28
C ARG A 269 4.61 7.90 12.50
N CYS A 270 5.79 7.35 12.73
CA CYS A 270 6.00 6.01 13.23
C CYS A 270 7.09 6.07 14.31
N GLU A 271 6.84 5.40 15.42
CA GLU A 271 7.74 5.38 16.58
C GLU A 271 7.70 4.03 17.29
N ALA A 272 8.55 3.90 18.30
CA ALA A 272 8.93 2.63 18.88
C ALA A 272 8.56 2.52 20.37
N ASP A 273 7.65 3.37 20.85
CA ASP A 273 7.13 3.36 22.22
C ASP A 273 6.71 1.95 22.67
N TRP A 274 6.01 1.22 21.80
CA TRP A 274 5.52 -0.13 22.07
C TRP A 274 6.63 -1.16 22.37
N MET A 275 7.86 -0.89 21.93
CA MET A 275 9.06 -1.71 22.17
C MET A 275 10.16 -0.96 22.92
N GLY A 276 9.80 0.07 23.69
CA GLY A 276 10.77 0.75 24.55
C GLY A 276 11.81 1.58 23.78
N GLY A 277 11.45 2.11 22.61
CA GLY A 277 12.34 2.86 21.72
C GLY A 277 13.09 1.99 20.70
N ASN A 278 12.98 0.66 20.82
CA ASN A 278 13.56 -0.25 19.84
C ASN A 278 12.65 -0.35 18.60
N ALA A 279 13.06 0.28 17.50
CA ALA A 279 12.34 0.28 16.24
C ALA A 279 12.66 -0.93 15.35
N THR A 280 13.46 -1.91 15.80
CA THR A 280 13.89 -3.05 14.96
C THR A 280 12.72 -3.85 14.38
N CYS A 281 11.53 -3.79 15.00
CA CYS A 281 10.33 -4.48 14.53
C CYS A 281 9.26 -3.56 13.92
N ASN A 282 9.55 -2.29 13.63
CA ASN A 282 8.59 -1.36 13.03
C ASN A 282 8.43 -1.59 11.52
N PHE A 283 7.78 -2.71 11.18
CA PHE A 283 7.58 -3.19 9.80
C PHE A 283 6.23 -2.80 9.21
N TRP A 284 6.04 -3.17 7.93
CA TRP A 284 4.76 -3.31 7.21
C TRP A 284 3.85 -2.10 7.33
N ARG A 285 4.31 -0.93 6.91
CA ARG A 285 3.50 0.30 6.89
C ARG A 285 3.93 1.18 5.73
N SER A 286 3.16 2.20 5.39
CA SER A 286 3.61 3.11 4.33
C SER A 286 2.98 4.47 4.44
N VAL A 287 3.65 5.45 3.83
CA VAL A 287 3.10 6.79 3.59
C VAL A 287 3.40 7.20 2.15
N GLU A 288 2.38 7.69 1.45
CA GLU A 288 2.48 8.07 0.05
C GLU A 288 1.66 9.31 -0.33
N ASN A 289 2.25 10.19 -1.14
CA ASN A 289 1.56 11.29 -1.83
C ASN A 289 0.86 12.30 -0.91
N VAL A 290 1.50 12.65 0.21
CA VAL A 290 1.02 13.67 1.17
C VAL A 290 2.09 14.71 1.45
N ALA A 291 1.67 15.94 1.75
CA ALA A 291 2.50 16.95 2.37
C ALA A 291 2.23 16.99 3.88
N VAL A 292 3.28 17.08 4.68
CA VAL A 292 3.20 17.14 6.14
C VAL A 292 3.93 18.38 6.63
N THR A 293 3.24 19.22 7.40
CA THR A 293 3.83 20.30 8.20
C THR A 293 3.92 19.82 9.64
N PRO A 294 5.10 19.38 10.11
CA PRO A 294 5.23 18.81 11.45
C PRO A 294 4.99 19.86 12.54
N THR A 295 3.93 19.70 13.33
CA THR A 295 3.65 20.56 14.51
C THR A 295 3.58 19.76 15.80
N TYR A 296 3.65 18.43 15.72
CA TYR A 296 3.69 17.54 16.86
C TYR A 296 5.10 16.95 17.01
N SER A 297 5.65 17.04 18.22
CA SER A 297 6.90 16.36 18.57
C SER A 297 6.58 15.17 19.43
N SER A 298 7.07 14.03 18.96
CA SER A 298 6.74 12.71 19.46
C SER A 298 7.84 12.19 20.38
N ASN A 299 9.07 12.52 20.00
CA ASN A 299 10.31 12.29 20.72
C ASN A 299 10.78 13.62 21.35
N ASN A 300 11.25 13.58 22.60
CA ASN A 300 11.80 14.74 23.31
C ASN A 300 13.12 15.27 22.71
N LEU A 301 13.74 14.51 21.81
CA LEU A 301 15.02 14.84 21.17
C LEU A 301 14.87 15.36 19.74
N ALA A 302 13.73 15.14 19.10
CA ALA A 302 13.47 15.70 17.78
C ALA A 302 13.23 17.22 17.92
N PRO A 303 13.96 18.08 17.18
CA PRO A 303 13.70 19.51 17.20
C PRO A 303 12.27 19.83 16.74
N ALA A 304 11.70 20.93 17.24
CA ALA A 304 10.41 21.42 16.76
C ALA A 304 10.39 21.54 15.22
N GLY A 305 9.32 21.09 14.58
CA GLY A 305 9.25 21.02 13.11
C GLY A 305 9.91 19.77 12.50
N THR A 306 10.21 18.75 13.30
CA THR A 306 10.79 17.47 12.84
C THR A 306 9.78 16.34 12.99
N LEU A 307 9.55 15.59 11.91
CA LEU A 307 8.73 14.39 11.90
C LEU A 307 9.55 13.17 12.34
N THR A 308 8.98 12.26 13.14
CA THR A 308 9.60 10.97 13.47
C THR A 308 9.06 9.86 12.57
N TRP A 309 9.94 9.19 11.83
CA TRP A 309 9.66 7.99 11.04
C TRP A 309 10.67 6.90 11.40
N ALA A 310 10.60 6.43 12.65
CA ALA A 310 11.48 5.40 13.18
C ALA A 310 10.99 4.02 12.76
N VAL A 311 11.49 3.56 11.62
CA VAL A 311 11.05 2.33 10.96
C VAL A 311 12.20 1.35 10.72
N SER A 312 11.82 0.10 10.46
CA SER A 312 12.69 -0.94 9.92
C SER A 312 12.32 -1.24 8.46
N GLN A 313 12.50 -2.47 7.98
CA GLN A 313 12.18 -2.92 6.62
C GLN A 313 10.67 -2.87 6.30
N ALA A 314 10.33 -2.86 5.01
CA ALA A 314 8.96 -2.79 4.48
C ALA A 314 8.11 -1.62 5.03
N ALA A 315 8.75 -0.45 5.12
CA ALA A 315 8.14 0.78 5.61
C ALA A 315 8.35 1.98 4.66
N PRO A 316 7.98 1.87 3.37
CA PRO A 316 8.32 2.89 2.38
C PRO A 316 7.66 4.24 2.64
N MET A 317 8.45 5.30 2.47
CA MET A 317 7.98 6.67 2.29
C MET A 317 8.17 7.08 0.83
N ARG A 318 7.07 7.33 0.13
CA ARG A 318 7.09 7.65 -1.31
C ARG A 318 6.36 8.93 -1.60
N ARG A 319 6.92 9.79 -2.45
CA ARG A 319 6.17 10.97 -2.92
C ARG A 319 5.64 11.81 -1.76
N VAL A 320 6.44 12.03 -0.72
CA VAL A 320 6.04 12.81 0.47
C VAL A 320 6.75 14.16 0.46
N HIS A 321 6.04 15.22 0.86
CA HIS A 321 6.65 16.53 1.11
C HIS A 321 6.64 16.84 2.61
N ILE A 322 7.78 16.69 3.28
CA ILE A 322 7.94 17.11 4.68
C ILE A 322 8.41 18.56 4.69
N LYS A 323 7.52 19.45 5.11
CA LYS A 323 7.75 20.89 5.30
C LYS A 323 8.47 21.14 6.63
N GLY A 324 9.59 20.47 6.82
CA GLY A 324 10.32 20.36 8.09
C GLY A 324 11.49 19.38 8.03
N GLY A 325 11.98 18.96 9.19
CA GLY A 325 13.00 17.92 9.32
C GLY A 325 12.41 16.51 9.42
N LEU A 326 13.26 15.49 9.30
CA LEU A 326 12.89 14.07 9.46
C LEU A 326 13.88 13.35 10.37
N SER A 327 13.39 12.70 11.42
CA SER A 327 14.15 11.81 12.30
C SER A 327 13.80 10.35 11.98
N LEU A 328 14.81 9.51 11.73
CA LEU A 328 14.61 8.10 11.35
C LEU A 328 14.76 7.13 12.53
N TRP A 329 14.82 7.64 13.75
CA TRP A 329 15.03 6.88 14.98
C TRP A 329 14.22 7.48 16.13
N ASP A 330 14.02 6.70 17.19
CA ASP A 330 13.13 7.06 18.29
C ASP A 330 13.69 6.67 19.68
N PRO A 331 14.71 7.39 20.18
CA PRO A 331 15.20 7.20 21.54
C PRO A 331 14.16 7.56 22.61
N LEU A 332 13.93 6.65 23.57
CA LEU A 332 13.17 6.95 24.78
C LEU A 332 14.00 7.75 25.79
N GLY A 333 13.68 9.02 25.94
CA GLY A 333 14.39 9.93 26.84
C GLY A 333 15.84 10.12 26.41
N THR A 334 16.80 9.71 27.24
CA THR A 334 18.25 9.77 26.92
C THR A 334 18.87 8.39 26.70
N ASN A 335 18.04 7.34 26.60
CA ASN A 335 18.52 5.98 26.37
C ASN A 335 18.81 5.72 24.88
N TYR A 336 19.95 6.22 24.41
CA TYR A 336 20.39 6.01 23.03
C TYR A 336 20.73 4.54 22.73
N ASP A 337 21.26 3.82 23.72
CA ASP A 337 21.73 2.44 23.56
C ASP A 337 20.58 1.43 23.31
N GLY A 338 19.34 1.80 23.65
CA GLY A 338 18.15 0.98 23.40
C GLY A 338 17.37 1.36 22.14
N ALA A 339 17.78 2.41 21.43
CA ALA A 339 17.02 3.00 20.34
C ALA A 339 17.34 2.36 18.98
N TRP A 340 17.44 1.05 18.87
CA TRP A 340 17.89 0.38 17.64
C TRP A 340 16.89 0.57 16.48
N SER A 341 17.39 0.71 15.25
CA SER A 341 16.56 0.83 14.05
C SER A 341 17.27 0.22 12.83
N SER A 342 16.52 -0.46 11.95
CA SER A 342 17.06 -1.22 10.82
C SER A 342 16.25 -0.98 9.54
N GLY A 343 16.00 0.30 9.25
CA GLY A 343 15.37 0.78 8.04
C GLY A 343 16.28 0.67 6.83
N GLY A 344 15.91 1.23 5.69
CA GLY A 344 14.61 1.81 5.38
C GLY A 344 14.65 2.42 3.98
N PHE A 345 13.51 2.93 3.52
CA PHE A 345 13.32 3.31 2.13
C PHE A 345 12.60 4.65 2.00
N ILE A 346 13.23 5.60 1.30
CA ILE A 346 12.62 6.88 0.88
C ILE A 346 12.80 7.06 -0.63
N ALA A 347 11.71 7.26 -1.36
CA ALA A 347 11.76 7.60 -2.78
C ALA A 347 10.88 8.77 -3.17
N ASP A 348 11.28 9.48 -4.23
CA ASP A 348 10.48 10.52 -4.87
C ASP A 348 9.98 11.61 -3.89
N SER A 349 10.71 11.86 -2.80
CA SER A 349 10.21 12.68 -1.69
C SER A 349 11.01 13.97 -1.52
N LYS A 350 10.37 14.99 -0.94
CA LYS A 350 10.97 16.28 -0.61
C LYS A 350 10.96 16.49 0.90
N ILE A 351 12.14 16.71 1.48
CA ILE A 351 12.32 17.06 2.88
C ILE A 351 13.00 18.43 2.90
N ASP A 352 12.30 19.46 3.38
CA ASP A 352 12.77 20.85 3.30
C ASP A 352 14.03 21.09 4.14
N ASN A 353 14.17 20.41 5.28
CA ASN A 353 15.32 20.52 6.17
C ASN A 353 16.18 19.25 6.17
N SER A 354 16.86 18.97 7.29
CA SER A 354 17.73 17.79 7.43
C SER A 354 16.93 16.52 7.70
N ILE A 355 17.41 15.41 7.12
CA ILE A 355 17.11 14.06 7.58
C ILE A 355 18.21 13.66 8.59
N THR A 356 17.82 13.08 9.72
CA THR A 356 18.73 12.56 10.75
C THR A 356 18.55 11.06 10.86
N SER A 357 19.59 10.29 10.52
CA SER A 357 19.57 8.82 10.58
C SER A 357 19.52 8.31 12.03
N GLY A 358 20.18 9.03 12.95
CA GLY A 358 20.34 8.56 14.31
C GLY A 358 21.01 7.19 14.37
N SER A 359 20.36 6.24 15.05
CA SER A 359 20.84 4.86 15.23
C SER A 359 20.62 3.94 14.03
N GLN A 360 19.97 4.40 12.96
CA GLN A 360 19.68 3.59 11.78
C GLN A 360 20.94 2.87 11.30
N GLN A 361 20.88 1.55 11.26
CA GLN A 361 22.00 0.71 10.84
C GLN A 361 22.37 0.99 9.38
N GLN A 362 21.36 1.04 8.52
CA GLN A 362 21.47 1.32 7.10
C GLN A 362 20.24 2.11 6.65
N PHE A 363 20.31 2.73 5.47
CA PHE A 363 19.15 3.35 4.85
C PHE A 363 19.35 3.53 3.35
N PHE A 364 18.27 3.40 2.57
CA PHE A 364 18.27 3.68 1.14
C PHE A 364 17.35 4.85 0.82
N THR A 365 17.87 5.80 0.05
CA THR A 365 17.05 6.87 -0.52
C THR A 365 17.37 7.10 -1.99
N ARG A 366 16.34 7.37 -2.80
CA ARG A 366 16.54 7.68 -4.21
C ARG A 366 15.59 8.74 -4.76
N ASN A 367 15.99 9.40 -5.83
CA ASN A 367 15.20 10.41 -6.55
C ASN A 367 14.50 11.41 -5.62
N SER A 368 15.15 11.80 -4.53
CA SER A 368 14.56 12.66 -3.51
C SER A 368 15.27 14.01 -3.49
N GLN A 369 14.62 15.00 -2.89
CA GLN A 369 15.19 16.31 -2.59
C GLN A 369 15.21 16.49 -1.08
N MET A 370 16.39 16.58 -0.49
CA MET A 370 16.57 16.81 0.94
C MET A 370 17.39 18.08 1.15
N GLY A 371 17.13 18.82 2.22
CA GLY A 371 17.97 19.96 2.61
C GLY A 371 19.39 19.51 2.94
N SER A 372 19.50 18.46 3.78
CA SER A 372 20.75 17.77 4.10
C SER A 372 20.49 16.39 4.69
N TRP A 373 21.54 15.59 4.80
CA TRP A 373 21.55 14.33 5.54
C TRP A 373 22.53 14.41 6.73
N ASN A 374 22.14 13.88 7.89
CA ASN A 374 22.95 13.85 9.10
C ASN A 374 22.98 12.45 9.72
N GLY A 375 24.18 11.96 10.02
CA GLY A 375 24.42 10.66 10.64
C GLY A 375 24.64 9.54 9.63
N ALA A 376 25.45 8.57 10.00
CA ALA A 376 25.70 7.36 9.23
C ALA A 376 26.18 6.27 10.20
N ASN A 377 25.82 5.01 9.93
CA ASN A 377 26.23 3.88 10.77
C ASN A 377 26.95 2.81 9.95
N TRP A 378 26.24 1.94 9.24
CA TRP A 378 26.87 0.82 8.53
C TRP A 378 26.87 0.98 7.02
N ASN A 379 25.74 1.41 6.43
CA ASN A 379 25.54 1.49 4.99
C ASN A 379 24.41 2.49 4.62
N MET A 380 24.74 3.75 4.31
CA MET A 380 23.77 4.74 3.84
C MET A 380 23.92 4.93 2.33
N VAL A 381 22.86 4.72 1.55
CA VAL A 381 22.97 4.69 0.07
C VAL A 381 22.00 5.68 -0.54
N PHE A 382 22.54 6.52 -1.44
CA PHE A 382 21.88 7.64 -2.07
C PHE A 382 21.97 7.50 -3.60
N VAL A 383 20.84 7.43 -4.30
CA VAL A 383 20.82 7.30 -5.76
C VAL A 383 19.94 8.37 -6.40
N GLY A 384 20.51 9.27 -7.18
CA GLY A 384 19.74 10.33 -7.84
C GLY A 384 19.12 11.34 -6.88
N ASN A 385 19.71 11.56 -5.70
CA ASN A 385 19.19 12.53 -4.75
C ASN A 385 19.81 13.92 -4.93
N ASN A 386 19.00 14.95 -4.69
CA ASN A 386 19.48 16.31 -4.44
C ASN A 386 19.68 16.48 -2.92
N GLY A 387 20.83 17.05 -2.53
CA GLY A 387 21.18 17.25 -1.11
C GLY A 387 21.78 16.01 -0.40
N ALA A 388 22.21 15.00 -1.17
CA ALA A 388 23.00 13.90 -0.64
C ALA A 388 24.39 14.37 -0.15
N PRO A 389 25.05 13.60 0.75
CA PRO A 389 26.45 13.82 1.09
C PRO A 389 27.35 13.90 -0.17
N THR A 390 28.44 14.67 -0.10
CA THR A 390 29.27 15.01 -1.27
C THR A 390 30.57 14.23 -1.41
N ASP A 391 30.99 13.46 -0.39
CA ASP A 391 32.25 12.70 -0.39
C ASP A 391 31.99 11.20 -0.27
N ASP A 392 31.80 10.54 -1.41
CA ASP A 392 31.72 9.08 -1.53
C ASP A 392 33.09 8.39 -1.46
N ASN A 393 34.20 9.12 -1.65
CA ASN A 393 35.57 8.58 -1.63
C ASN A 393 36.07 8.32 -0.20
N ALA A 394 35.32 8.73 0.81
CA ALA A 394 35.68 8.54 2.21
C ALA A 394 35.21 7.18 2.77
N TYR A 395 34.58 6.29 1.99
CA TYR A 395 34.29 4.93 2.43
C TYR A 395 35.58 4.16 2.76
N PRO A 396 35.66 3.41 3.88
CA PRO A 396 34.59 3.09 4.85
C PRO A 396 34.50 4.05 6.05
N SER A 397 35.27 5.13 6.09
CA SER A 397 35.27 6.09 7.22
C SER A 397 33.95 6.87 7.32
N THR A 398 33.37 7.22 6.17
CA THR A 398 31.95 7.58 6.02
C THR A 398 31.28 6.47 5.24
N PRO A 399 30.36 5.70 5.85
CA PRO A 399 29.73 4.56 5.20
C PRO A 399 28.60 4.98 4.25
N ASP A 400 28.86 6.01 3.45
CA ASP A 400 27.93 6.57 2.48
C ASP A 400 28.29 6.07 1.07
N THR A 401 27.27 5.71 0.28
CA THR A 401 27.43 5.39 -1.14
C THR A 401 26.55 6.33 -1.94
N VAL A 402 27.15 7.13 -2.82
CA VAL A 402 26.42 8.17 -3.57
C VAL A 402 26.53 7.89 -5.05
N VAL A 403 25.38 7.71 -5.70
CA VAL A 403 25.26 7.60 -7.16
C VAL A 403 24.45 8.79 -7.63
N SER A 404 25.06 9.63 -8.49
CA SER A 404 24.51 10.94 -8.85
C SER A 404 23.15 10.88 -9.57
N GLN A 405 22.89 9.81 -10.31
CA GLN A 405 21.67 9.64 -11.09
C GLN A 405 21.15 8.21 -10.98
N THR A 406 19.83 8.07 -10.89
CA THR A 406 19.16 6.77 -10.99
C THR A 406 19.09 6.34 -12.46
N PRO A 407 19.78 5.27 -12.89
CA PRO A 407 19.97 5.00 -14.32
C PRO A 407 18.67 4.70 -15.08
N ALA A 408 17.77 3.93 -14.50
CA ALA A 408 16.46 3.62 -15.05
C ALA A 408 15.48 3.28 -13.92
N ILE A 409 14.35 3.96 -13.88
CA ILE A 409 13.35 3.78 -12.82
C ILE A 409 11.98 4.23 -13.29
N ARG A 410 10.95 3.57 -12.79
CA ARG A 410 9.56 3.99 -12.91
C ARG A 410 9.03 4.15 -11.49
N GLU A 411 8.52 5.32 -11.16
CA GLU A 411 7.90 5.48 -9.83
C GLU A 411 6.63 4.63 -9.73
N LYS A 412 6.28 4.24 -8.50
CA LYS A 412 5.15 3.38 -8.20
C LYS A 412 3.83 3.99 -8.71
N PRO A 413 2.92 3.22 -9.34
CA PRO A 413 1.57 3.66 -9.59
C PRO A 413 0.81 3.99 -8.30
N PHE A 414 -0.03 5.03 -8.32
CA PHE A 414 -0.79 5.45 -7.15
C PHE A 414 -2.20 5.92 -7.51
N LEU A 415 -3.12 5.74 -6.56
CA LEU A 415 -4.50 6.17 -6.66
C LEU A 415 -4.61 7.68 -6.37
N TYR A 416 -5.36 8.41 -7.19
CA TYR A 416 -5.64 9.82 -6.98
C TYR A 416 -7.03 10.21 -7.50
N ILE A 417 -7.47 11.41 -7.15
CA ILE A 417 -8.72 12.02 -7.62
C ILE A 417 -8.38 13.14 -8.61
N ASP A 418 -8.97 13.11 -9.81
CA ASP A 418 -8.84 14.17 -10.79
C ASP A 418 -9.67 15.42 -10.46
N ASP A 419 -9.55 16.49 -11.27
CA ASP A 419 -10.23 17.76 -11.00
C ASP A 419 -11.76 17.67 -11.13
N SER A 420 -12.26 16.60 -11.77
CA SER A 420 -13.69 16.28 -11.88
C SER A 420 -14.17 15.37 -10.74
N GLY A 421 -13.28 15.03 -9.81
CA GLY A 421 -13.57 14.17 -8.67
C GLY A 421 -13.44 12.67 -8.95
N ASN A 422 -13.11 12.25 -10.17
CA ASN A 422 -13.07 10.82 -10.51
C ASN A 422 -11.80 10.17 -9.96
N TYR A 423 -11.93 8.94 -9.49
CA TYR A 423 -10.79 8.10 -9.11
C TYR A 423 -10.02 7.62 -10.35
N GLN A 424 -8.71 7.73 -10.25
CA GLN A 424 -7.75 7.38 -11.29
C GLN A 424 -6.56 6.69 -10.65
N VAL A 425 -5.90 5.79 -11.38
CA VAL A 425 -4.56 5.31 -11.03
C VAL A 425 -3.57 5.96 -11.98
N PHE A 426 -2.69 6.81 -11.45
CA PHE A 426 -1.60 7.38 -12.24
C PHE A 426 -0.48 6.34 -12.36
N VAL A 427 0.00 6.12 -13.58
CA VAL A 427 1.10 5.22 -13.91
C VAL A 427 2.25 6.09 -14.44
N PRO A 428 3.27 6.40 -13.61
CA PRO A 428 4.41 7.19 -14.03
C PRO A 428 5.18 6.55 -15.20
N ASP A 429 5.76 7.39 -16.06
CA ASP A 429 6.60 6.92 -17.16
C ASP A 429 7.96 6.41 -16.66
N LEU A 430 8.58 5.54 -17.47
CA LEU A 430 9.97 5.14 -17.27
C LEU A 430 10.88 6.36 -17.45
N ARG A 431 11.68 6.69 -16.44
CA ARG A 431 12.73 7.71 -16.51
C ARG A 431 14.10 7.05 -16.57
N LYS A 432 15.02 7.70 -17.26
CA LYS A 432 16.43 7.32 -17.30
C LYS A 432 17.29 8.46 -16.78
N ASN A 433 18.39 8.10 -16.12
CA ASN A 433 19.34 9.04 -15.53
C ASN A 433 18.66 10.14 -14.70
N SER A 434 17.67 9.75 -13.90
CA SER A 434 16.85 10.71 -13.15
C SER A 434 17.55 11.18 -11.89
N GLN A 435 17.26 12.41 -11.48
CA GLN A 435 17.69 12.99 -10.22
C GLN A 435 16.55 13.84 -9.64
N GLY A 436 16.34 13.76 -8.32
CA GLY A 436 15.28 14.47 -7.63
C GLY A 436 13.86 13.97 -7.96
N ILE A 437 12.90 14.68 -7.38
CA ILE A 437 11.47 14.34 -7.40
C ILE A 437 10.85 14.46 -8.80
N THR A 438 9.87 13.60 -9.10
CA THR A 438 9.09 13.61 -10.34
C THR A 438 8.10 14.77 -10.42
N TRP A 439 7.65 15.25 -9.27
CA TRP A 439 6.45 16.08 -9.14
C TRP A 439 6.74 17.56 -8.92
N ALA A 440 8.00 17.98 -9.10
CA ALA A 440 8.39 19.38 -9.03
C ALA A 440 7.55 20.30 -9.93
N ASN A 441 7.04 19.75 -11.04
CA ASN A 441 6.22 20.46 -12.03
C ASN A 441 4.83 19.81 -12.20
N GLY A 442 4.17 19.44 -11.10
CA GLY A 442 2.82 18.85 -11.13
C GLY A 442 2.82 17.32 -11.06
N LEU A 443 1.86 16.67 -11.71
CA LEU A 443 1.66 15.21 -11.61
C LEU A 443 2.88 14.39 -12.09
N GLY A 444 3.67 14.94 -13.02
CA GLY A 444 4.75 14.24 -13.71
C GLY A 444 4.29 13.65 -15.05
N GLN A 445 5.22 13.07 -15.80
CA GLN A 445 4.90 12.35 -17.05
C GLN A 445 4.41 10.93 -16.73
N GLY A 446 3.35 10.50 -17.39
CA GLY A 446 2.69 9.22 -17.15
C GLY A 446 1.27 9.19 -17.71
N THR A 447 0.59 8.08 -17.46
CA THR A 447 -0.78 7.85 -17.94
C THR A 447 -1.73 7.67 -16.76
N SER A 448 -2.89 8.34 -16.78
CA SER A 448 -3.96 8.11 -15.81
C SER A 448 -4.95 7.08 -16.34
N LEU A 449 -5.15 6.02 -15.57
CA LEU A 449 -6.11 4.96 -15.88
C LEU A 449 -7.38 5.16 -15.03
N PRO A 450 -8.57 5.28 -15.64
CA PRO A 450 -9.81 5.43 -14.89
C PRO A 450 -10.11 4.18 -14.08
N ILE A 451 -10.72 4.38 -12.91
CA ILE A 451 -10.98 3.31 -11.95
C ILE A 451 -11.85 2.18 -12.52
N ASP A 452 -12.68 2.46 -13.54
CA ASP A 452 -13.51 1.46 -14.22
C ASP A 452 -12.69 0.43 -15.01
N GLN A 453 -11.41 0.70 -15.31
CA GLN A 453 -10.48 -0.27 -15.86
C GLN A 453 -9.93 -1.24 -14.82
N PHE A 454 -10.26 -1.07 -13.54
CA PHE A 454 -9.79 -1.92 -12.46
C PHE A 454 -10.90 -2.81 -11.93
N TYR A 455 -10.55 -4.07 -11.66
CA TYR A 455 -11.30 -4.92 -10.75
C TYR A 455 -10.84 -4.61 -9.33
N ILE A 456 -11.77 -4.14 -8.50
CA ILE A 456 -11.54 -3.85 -7.09
C ILE A 456 -11.71 -5.16 -6.31
N ALA A 457 -10.60 -5.84 -6.07
CA ALA A 457 -10.58 -7.09 -5.33
C ALA A 457 -10.80 -6.84 -3.83
N LYS A 458 -11.59 -7.69 -3.19
CA LYS A 458 -11.91 -7.64 -1.76
C LYS A 458 -11.66 -9.00 -1.12
N PRO A 459 -11.07 -9.06 0.08
CA PRO A 459 -10.60 -10.31 0.67
C PRO A 459 -11.72 -11.34 0.88
N ASP A 460 -12.93 -10.88 1.24
CA ASP A 460 -14.05 -11.76 1.57
C ASP A 460 -14.79 -12.31 0.35
N THR A 461 -14.61 -11.72 -0.83
CA THR A 461 -15.42 -12.04 -2.03
C THR A 461 -14.60 -12.39 -3.25
N SER A 462 -13.35 -11.95 -3.36
CA SER A 462 -12.51 -12.18 -4.52
C SER A 462 -11.70 -13.46 -4.36
N THR A 463 -11.87 -14.38 -5.30
CA THR A 463 -11.10 -15.61 -5.43
C THR A 463 -10.02 -15.48 -6.51
N ALA A 464 -9.01 -16.36 -6.50
CA ALA A 464 -8.03 -16.47 -7.59
C ALA A 464 -8.70 -16.59 -8.98
N GLU A 465 -9.78 -17.37 -9.08
CA GLU A 465 -10.57 -17.51 -10.30
C GLU A 465 -11.18 -16.17 -10.76
N SER A 466 -11.85 -15.44 -9.85
CA SER A 466 -12.48 -14.15 -10.18
C SER A 466 -11.45 -13.09 -10.61
N ILE A 467 -10.27 -13.08 -9.97
CA ILE A 467 -9.17 -12.18 -10.31
C ILE A 467 -8.60 -12.54 -11.68
N ASN A 468 -8.35 -13.82 -11.94
CA ASN A 468 -7.86 -14.30 -13.24
C ASN A 468 -8.87 -14.04 -14.36
N ALA A 469 -10.17 -14.16 -14.10
CA ALA A 469 -11.22 -13.81 -15.05
C ALA A 469 -11.15 -12.31 -15.40
N ALA A 470 -11.00 -11.42 -14.41
CA ALA A 470 -10.85 -9.98 -14.66
C ALA A 470 -9.57 -9.66 -15.47
N LEU A 471 -8.43 -10.27 -15.12
CA LEU A 471 -7.17 -10.15 -15.86
C LEU A 471 -7.33 -10.61 -17.33
N SER A 472 -8.00 -11.74 -17.55
CA SER A 472 -8.27 -12.27 -18.91
C SER A 472 -9.14 -11.31 -19.75
N GLN A 473 -10.03 -10.56 -19.10
CA GLN A 473 -10.86 -9.52 -19.73
C GLN A 473 -10.08 -8.20 -19.96
N GLY A 474 -8.85 -8.09 -19.47
CA GLY A 474 -8.00 -6.91 -19.63
C GLY A 474 -8.19 -5.86 -18.55
N LYS A 475 -8.82 -6.22 -17.42
CA LYS A 475 -8.84 -5.35 -16.25
C LYS A 475 -7.48 -5.35 -15.55
N ASN A 476 -7.16 -4.20 -14.98
CA ASN A 476 -6.14 -4.06 -13.96
C ASN A 476 -6.71 -4.48 -12.59
N ILE A 477 -5.88 -4.62 -11.55
CA ILE A 477 -6.34 -5.06 -10.23
C ILE A 477 -5.98 -4.03 -9.16
N ILE A 478 -6.94 -3.69 -8.30
CA ILE A 478 -6.66 -3.07 -7.00
C ILE A 478 -7.04 -4.07 -5.92
N PHE A 479 -6.06 -4.47 -5.09
CA PHE A 479 -6.34 -5.20 -3.87
C PHE A 479 -6.65 -4.21 -2.75
N THR A 480 -7.88 -4.25 -2.26
CA THR A 480 -8.26 -3.52 -1.04
C THR A 480 -7.59 -4.16 0.19
N PRO A 481 -7.42 -3.43 1.31
CA PRO A 481 -6.68 -3.93 2.45
C PRO A 481 -7.31 -5.19 3.05
N GLY A 482 -6.55 -6.28 3.07
CA GLY A 482 -6.96 -7.56 3.63
C GLY A 482 -5.98 -8.69 3.33
N VAL A 483 -6.30 -9.88 3.85
CA VAL A 483 -5.58 -11.13 3.58
C VAL A 483 -6.42 -11.97 2.61
N TYR A 484 -5.82 -12.33 1.48
CA TYR A 484 -6.45 -13.08 0.40
C TYR A 484 -5.89 -14.49 0.36
N HIS A 485 -6.75 -15.45 0.65
CA HIS A 485 -6.44 -16.87 0.52
C HIS A 485 -6.69 -17.33 -0.92
N LEU A 486 -5.65 -17.88 -1.54
CA LEU A 486 -5.61 -18.23 -2.95
C LEU A 486 -5.59 -19.75 -3.11
N SER A 487 -6.65 -20.29 -3.71
CA SER A 487 -6.75 -21.70 -4.06
C SER A 487 -5.91 -22.06 -5.30
N ASP A 488 -5.53 -21.08 -6.11
CA ASP A 488 -4.71 -21.21 -7.31
C ASP A 488 -3.90 -19.91 -7.54
N SER A 489 -2.91 -19.94 -8.43
CA SER A 489 -2.09 -18.78 -8.78
C SER A 489 -2.89 -17.68 -9.48
N ILE A 490 -2.55 -16.42 -9.18
CA ILE A 490 -2.95 -15.28 -10.00
C ILE A 490 -2.03 -15.21 -11.23
N ASN A 491 -2.59 -15.19 -12.43
CA ASN A 491 -1.86 -15.28 -13.69
C ASN A 491 -1.98 -13.99 -14.49
N VAL A 492 -0.90 -13.21 -14.52
CA VAL A 492 -0.82 -11.93 -15.22
C VAL A 492 -0.20 -12.15 -16.60
N THR A 493 -1.04 -12.22 -17.62
CA THR A 493 -0.63 -12.62 -18.98
C THR A 493 -0.61 -11.48 -19.99
N LYS A 494 -1.21 -10.33 -19.66
CA LYS A 494 -1.30 -9.18 -20.57
C LYS A 494 -0.24 -8.13 -20.26
N SER A 495 0.40 -7.62 -21.31
CA SER A 495 1.31 -6.48 -21.23
C SER A 495 0.62 -5.27 -20.59
N ASN A 496 1.39 -4.41 -19.92
CA ASN A 496 0.91 -3.18 -19.30
C ASN A 496 -0.12 -3.33 -18.16
N THR A 497 -0.43 -4.55 -17.73
CA THR A 497 -1.31 -4.78 -16.58
C THR A 497 -0.76 -4.10 -15.33
N VAL A 498 -1.61 -3.39 -14.59
CA VAL A 498 -1.31 -2.78 -13.29
C VAL A 498 -1.99 -3.58 -12.18
N ILE A 499 -1.22 -3.92 -11.16
CA ILE A 499 -1.66 -4.51 -9.90
C ILE A 499 -1.21 -3.60 -8.77
N LEU A 500 -2.17 -3.07 -8.01
CA LEU A 500 -1.92 -2.16 -6.91
C LEU A 500 -2.56 -2.71 -5.62
N GLY A 501 -1.75 -2.95 -4.60
CA GLY A 501 -2.20 -3.26 -3.25
C GLY A 501 -2.32 -2.01 -2.40
N LEU A 502 -3.42 -1.90 -1.66
CA LEU A 502 -3.66 -0.86 -0.65
C LEU A 502 -3.53 -1.47 0.74
N GLY A 503 -2.93 -0.75 1.68
CA GLY A 503 -2.91 -1.15 3.10
C GLY A 503 -2.21 -2.50 3.34
N LEU A 504 -1.11 -2.77 2.63
CA LEU A 504 -0.35 -4.02 2.73
C LEU A 504 -1.22 -5.26 2.44
N ALA A 505 -2.03 -5.19 1.38
CA ALA A 505 -2.80 -6.32 0.88
C ALA A 505 -1.91 -7.57 0.77
N THR A 506 -2.37 -8.66 1.37
CA THR A 506 -1.56 -9.87 1.60
C THR A 506 -2.12 -11.04 0.81
N LEU A 507 -1.28 -11.75 0.06
CA LEU A 507 -1.67 -12.91 -0.74
C LEU A 507 -1.07 -14.19 -0.14
N ILE A 508 -1.90 -15.18 0.18
CA ILE A 508 -1.50 -16.48 0.73
C ILE A 508 -1.88 -17.61 -0.23
N PRO A 509 -0.92 -18.34 -0.82
CA PRO A 509 -1.21 -19.53 -1.62
C PRO A 509 -1.46 -20.75 -0.72
N ASP A 510 -2.70 -21.23 -0.68
CA ASP A 510 -3.09 -22.31 0.25
C ASP A 510 -2.66 -23.70 -0.25
N ASN A 511 -2.46 -23.84 -1.55
CA ASN A 511 -2.29 -25.12 -2.22
C ASN A 511 -0.86 -25.46 -2.65
N GLY A 512 0.14 -24.69 -2.19
CA GLY A 512 1.54 -24.89 -2.59
C GLY A 512 1.80 -24.49 -4.04
N THR A 513 0.93 -23.66 -4.62
CA THR A 513 1.13 -22.99 -5.90
C THR A 513 1.91 -21.70 -5.70
N ALA A 514 2.38 -21.07 -6.78
CA ALA A 514 2.76 -19.67 -6.68
C ALA A 514 1.56 -18.82 -6.28
N ALA A 515 1.77 -17.75 -5.51
CA ALA A 515 0.72 -16.76 -5.28
C ALA A 515 0.43 -16.00 -6.58
N MET A 516 1.48 -15.66 -7.34
CA MET A 516 1.36 -14.96 -8.61
C MET A 516 2.41 -15.39 -9.63
N ASN A 517 1.98 -15.56 -10.89
CA ASN A 517 2.83 -15.73 -12.05
C ASN A 517 2.61 -14.56 -13.01
N ILE A 518 3.69 -13.93 -13.46
CA ILE A 518 3.69 -12.91 -14.51
C ILE A 518 4.31 -13.55 -15.76
N SER A 519 3.62 -13.50 -16.90
CA SER A 519 4.18 -13.95 -18.17
C SER A 519 5.31 -13.04 -18.65
N ASP A 520 6.15 -13.54 -19.57
CA ASP A 520 7.23 -12.77 -20.20
C ASP A 520 6.67 -11.72 -21.19
N VAL A 521 6.05 -10.68 -20.65
CA VAL A 521 5.37 -9.61 -21.39
C VAL A 521 5.80 -8.22 -20.91
N ASP A 522 5.69 -7.24 -21.79
CA ASP A 522 6.11 -5.87 -21.51
C ASP A 522 5.31 -5.21 -20.38
N GLY A 523 6.02 -4.44 -19.57
CA GLY A 523 5.45 -3.33 -18.82
C GLY A 523 4.43 -3.73 -17.76
N VAL A 524 4.44 -4.93 -17.20
CA VAL A 524 3.57 -5.21 -16.05
C VAL A 524 4.02 -4.36 -14.85
N LYS A 525 3.07 -3.87 -14.05
CA LYS A 525 3.36 -3.15 -12.80
C LYS A 525 2.70 -3.87 -11.63
N VAL A 526 3.49 -4.26 -10.63
CA VAL A 526 2.97 -4.84 -9.38
C VAL A 526 3.51 -4.06 -8.21
N SER A 527 2.61 -3.59 -7.36
CA SER A 527 2.95 -2.58 -6.36
C SER A 527 2.21 -2.79 -5.03
N GLY A 528 2.93 -2.72 -3.90
CA GLY A 528 2.32 -2.67 -2.56
C GLY A 528 1.67 -3.97 -2.10
N VAL A 529 2.27 -5.12 -2.41
CA VAL A 529 1.72 -6.45 -2.12
C VAL A 529 2.66 -7.21 -1.19
N LEU A 530 2.11 -7.80 -0.13
CA LEU A 530 2.80 -8.78 0.71
C LEU A 530 2.44 -10.20 0.25
N PHE A 531 3.44 -10.97 -0.16
CA PHE A 531 3.31 -12.40 -0.46
C PHE A 531 3.67 -13.20 0.79
N ASP A 532 2.67 -13.83 1.40
CA ASP A 532 2.85 -14.56 2.66
C ASP A 532 2.68 -16.07 2.39
N ALA A 533 3.68 -16.87 2.76
CA ALA A 533 3.71 -18.28 2.41
C ALA A 533 2.65 -19.08 3.18
N GLY A 534 1.87 -19.89 2.46
CA GLY A 534 0.98 -20.88 3.06
C GLY A 534 1.75 -22.05 3.68
N ALA A 535 1.04 -22.87 4.47
CA ALA A 535 1.63 -24.01 5.14
C ALA A 535 2.19 -25.07 4.17
N LYS A 536 1.56 -25.24 3.00
CA LYS A 536 2.05 -26.12 1.93
C LYS A 536 3.20 -25.43 1.19
N ASN A 537 4.28 -26.18 0.95
CA ASN A 537 5.45 -25.67 0.27
C ASN A 537 5.13 -25.21 -1.16
N SER A 538 5.39 -23.94 -1.45
CA SER A 538 5.30 -23.37 -2.79
C SER A 538 6.68 -23.41 -3.46
N PRO A 539 6.83 -23.89 -4.71
CA PRO A 539 8.13 -23.84 -5.39
C PRO A 539 8.67 -22.41 -5.55
N VAL A 540 7.76 -21.45 -5.71
CA VAL A 540 8.05 -20.01 -5.74
C VAL A 540 6.82 -19.23 -5.28
N LEU A 541 6.94 -18.09 -4.59
CA LEU A 541 5.77 -17.24 -4.27
C LEU A 541 5.40 -16.29 -5.41
N LEU A 542 6.39 -15.58 -5.97
CA LEU A 542 6.23 -14.75 -7.18
C LEU A 542 7.21 -15.17 -8.28
N LYS A 543 6.68 -15.52 -9.46
CA LYS A 543 7.46 -15.81 -10.66
C LYS A 543 7.24 -14.74 -11.73
N VAL A 544 8.32 -14.12 -12.20
CA VAL A 544 8.29 -13.08 -13.24
C VAL A 544 8.96 -13.59 -14.51
N GLY A 545 8.16 -13.95 -15.50
CA GLY A 545 8.60 -14.67 -16.69
C GLY A 545 8.71 -16.17 -16.46
N GLN A 546 8.46 -16.95 -17.51
CA GLN A 546 8.69 -18.39 -17.52
C GLN A 546 10.19 -18.73 -17.47
N ASP A 547 10.53 -19.97 -17.11
CA ASP A 547 11.94 -20.38 -17.13
C ASP A 547 12.46 -20.39 -18.57
N GLY A 548 13.66 -19.85 -18.80
CA GLY A 548 14.20 -19.65 -20.14
C GLY A 548 13.69 -18.42 -20.88
N SER A 549 12.97 -17.50 -20.20
CA SER A 549 12.68 -16.16 -20.72
C SER A 549 13.92 -15.49 -21.31
N SER A 550 13.75 -14.89 -22.48
CA SER A 550 14.84 -14.26 -23.24
C SER A 550 14.40 -13.03 -24.02
N ALA A 551 13.13 -12.63 -23.95
CA ALA A 551 12.64 -11.42 -24.60
C ALA A 551 13.34 -10.17 -24.02
N ASP A 552 13.59 -9.16 -24.87
CA ASP A 552 14.09 -7.85 -24.42
C ASP A 552 12.90 -6.95 -24.09
N HIS A 553 12.87 -6.44 -22.86
CA HIS A 553 11.85 -5.53 -22.35
C HIS A 553 12.42 -4.13 -22.07
N SER A 554 13.61 -3.80 -22.58
CA SER A 554 14.32 -2.56 -22.27
C SER A 554 13.55 -1.26 -22.55
N ALA A 555 12.62 -1.27 -23.50
CA ALA A 555 11.78 -0.12 -23.84
C ALA A 555 10.61 0.08 -22.86
N ASN A 556 10.05 -1.01 -22.34
CA ASN A 556 8.92 -0.98 -21.41
C ASN A 556 9.05 -2.14 -20.41
N PRO A 557 9.99 -2.04 -19.46
CA PRO A 557 10.26 -3.13 -18.54
C PRO A 557 9.10 -3.31 -17.57
N THR A 558 8.88 -4.55 -17.15
CA THR A 558 8.09 -4.85 -15.96
C THR A 558 8.73 -4.17 -14.75
N SER A 559 7.92 -3.47 -13.96
CA SER A 559 8.37 -2.73 -12.78
C SER A 559 7.62 -3.19 -11.53
N LEU A 560 8.38 -3.49 -10.49
CA LEU A 560 7.92 -4.12 -9.25
C LEU A 560 8.32 -3.23 -8.08
N SER A 561 7.39 -2.86 -7.21
CA SER A 561 7.68 -1.89 -6.15
C SER A 561 6.95 -2.17 -4.85
N ASP A 562 7.59 -1.98 -3.69
CA ASP A 562 6.99 -2.28 -2.39
C ASP A 562 6.45 -3.72 -2.35
N LEU A 563 7.29 -4.68 -2.78
CA LEU A 563 6.95 -6.09 -2.76
C LEU A 563 7.62 -6.76 -1.58
N PHE A 564 6.80 -7.33 -0.71
CA PHE A 564 7.26 -7.92 0.53
C PHE A 564 6.96 -9.41 0.53
N PHE A 565 7.80 -10.20 1.18
CA PHE A 565 7.64 -11.64 1.28
C PHE A 565 7.85 -12.09 2.70
N ARG A 566 6.96 -12.95 3.19
CA ARG A 566 7.03 -13.52 4.53
C ARG A 566 6.88 -15.02 4.48
N ILE A 567 7.79 -15.73 5.17
CA ILE A 567 7.77 -17.19 5.30
C ILE A 567 7.88 -17.54 6.79
N GLY A 568 6.73 -17.78 7.43
CA GLY A 568 6.65 -17.96 8.88
C GLY A 568 6.23 -16.69 9.63
N GLY A 569 6.27 -16.72 10.96
CA GLY A 569 6.04 -15.57 11.83
C GLY A 569 4.59 -15.41 12.27
N ALA A 570 3.65 -15.37 11.32
CA ALA A 570 2.22 -15.36 11.66
C ALA A 570 1.64 -16.78 11.84
N ALA A 571 2.12 -17.71 11.01
CA ALA A 571 1.77 -19.13 11.01
C ALA A 571 2.94 -19.92 10.39
N VAL A 572 2.81 -21.25 10.27
CA VAL A 572 3.77 -22.03 9.47
C VAL A 572 3.61 -21.64 8.00
N GLY A 573 4.72 -21.26 7.36
CA GLY A 573 4.78 -20.97 5.92
C GLY A 573 5.99 -21.65 5.29
N ASN A 574 5.87 -22.17 4.07
CA ASN A 574 6.96 -22.86 3.37
C ASN A 574 7.02 -22.44 1.89
N ALA A 575 8.22 -22.16 1.40
CA ALA A 575 8.47 -21.96 -0.03
C ALA A 575 9.93 -22.26 -0.39
N ASP A 576 10.21 -22.91 -1.51
CA ASP A 576 11.59 -23.13 -1.95
C ASP A 576 12.28 -21.80 -2.30
N THR A 577 11.58 -20.90 -2.99
CA THR A 577 12.05 -19.56 -3.34
C THR A 577 10.96 -18.53 -3.11
N SER A 578 11.28 -17.32 -2.64
CA SER A 578 10.26 -16.27 -2.52
C SER A 578 10.01 -15.58 -3.87
N LEU A 579 11.07 -15.12 -4.53
CA LEU A 579 10.99 -14.37 -5.77
C LEU A 579 11.92 -14.95 -6.84
N LYS A 580 11.37 -15.24 -8.01
CA LYS A 580 12.14 -15.62 -9.20
C LYS A 580 11.90 -14.65 -10.35
N ILE A 581 12.96 -13.96 -10.78
CA ILE A 581 12.93 -13.01 -11.91
C ILE A 581 13.62 -13.64 -13.11
N ASN A 582 12.83 -14.14 -14.06
CA ASN A 582 13.31 -14.72 -15.31
C ASN A 582 13.32 -13.72 -16.46
N SER A 583 12.34 -12.82 -16.52
CA SER A 583 12.28 -11.79 -17.57
C SER A 583 13.48 -10.85 -17.53
N ASN A 584 13.99 -10.49 -18.70
CA ASN A 584 15.05 -9.49 -18.80
C ASN A 584 14.53 -8.08 -18.44
N ASN A 585 15.45 -7.19 -18.10
CA ASN A 585 15.23 -5.75 -17.91
C ASN A 585 14.27 -5.36 -16.77
N VAL A 586 13.80 -6.30 -15.95
CA VAL A 586 12.91 -6.01 -14.82
C VAL A 586 13.53 -4.96 -13.91
N ILE A 587 12.70 -4.01 -13.48
CA ILE A 587 13.07 -3.00 -12.49
C ILE A 587 12.36 -3.33 -11.19
N GLY A 588 13.12 -3.66 -10.14
CA GLY A 588 12.61 -3.85 -8.79
C GLY A 588 12.99 -2.69 -7.89
N ASP A 589 12.11 -2.32 -6.96
CA ASP A 589 12.25 -1.10 -6.19
C ASP A 589 11.56 -1.17 -4.82
N ASP A 590 12.34 -1.30 -3.76
CA ASP A 590 11.91 -1.63 -2.39
C ASP A 590 11.35 -3.05 -2.26
N PHE A 591 12.23 -4.01 -1.98
CA PHE A 591 11.85 -5.38 -1.64
C PHE A 591 12.31 -5.75 -0.25
N TRP A 592 11.43 -6.36 0.53
CA TRP A 592 11.83 -7.08 1.73
C TRP A 592 11.41 -8.53 1.62
N VAL A 593 12.40 -9.41 1.59
CA VAL A 593 12.22 -10.85 1.38
C VAL A 593 12.68 -11.55 2.65
N TRP A 594 11.73 -11.99 3.49
CA TRP A 594 12.01 -12.35 4.88
C TRP A 594 11.53 -13.77 5.21
N ARG A 595 12.48 -14.68 5.44
CA ARG A 595 12.19 -15.90 6.19
C ARG A 595 12.12 -15.52 7.66
N ALA A 596 10.99 -15.76 8.31
CA ALA A 596 10.78 -15.29 9.66
C ALA A 596 11.82 -15.82 10.66
N ASP A 597 12.42 -14.93 11.46
CA ASP A 597 13.34 -15.25 12.57
C ASP A 597 12.63 -15.30 13.93
N HIS A 598 11.42 -14.75 14.02
CA HIS A 598 10.59 -14.71 15.22
C HIS A 598 9.08 -14.82 14.91
N GLY A 599 8.28 -15.04 15.95
CA GLY A 599 6.84 -15.26 15.85
C GLY A 599 6.47 -16.75 15.87
N THR A 600 5.26 -17.05 15.40
CA THR A 600 4.71 -18.40 15.33
C THR A 600 5.20 -19.13 14.08
N GLY A 601 5.39 -20.45 14.17
CA GLY A 601 5.74 -21.27 13.00
C GLY A 601 7.16 -21.04 12.48
N VAL A 602 8.09 -20.65 13.35
CA VAL A 602 9.48 -20.37 13.01
C VAL A 602 10.43 -21.43 13.55
N GLY A 603 11.42 -21.80 12.74
CA GLY A 603 12.53 -22.66 13.12
C GLY A 603 13.13 -23.38 11.92
N TRP A 604 14.35 -23.91 12.07
CA TRP A 604 15.15 -24.46 10.98
C TRP A 604 14.42 -25.51 10.11
N THR A 605 13.57 -26.33 10.73
CA THR A 605 12.77 -27.37 10.05
C THR A 605 11.29 -27.01 9.91
N VAL A 606 10.87 -25.81 10.34
CA VAL A 606 9.47 -25.40 10.46
C VAL A 606 9.05 -24.50 9.30
N ASN A 607 9.64 -23.31 9.17
CA ASN A 607 9.44 -22.40 8.04
C ASN A 607 10.55 -22.61 7.00
N ASN A 608 10.42 -23.68 6.22
CA ASN A 608 11.45 -24.04 5.25
C ASN A 608 11.43 -23.05 4.09
N ALA A 609 12.56 -22.35 3.92
CA ALA A 609 12.84 -21.58 2.71
C ALA A 609 14.31 -21.66 2.31
N LYS A 610 14.58 -22.10 1.08
CA LYS A 610 15.95 -22.31 0.59
C LYS A 610 16.59 -20.99 0.19
N ASN A 611 15.97 -20.27 -0.74
CA ASN A 611 16.50 -19.01 -1.28
C ASN A 611 15.45 -17.90 -1.21
N GLY A 612 15.88 -16.65 -1.01
CA GLY A 612 14.98 -15.51 -1.07
C GLY A 612 14.70 -15.12 -2.51
N VAL A 613 15.77 -14.70 -3.22
CA VAL A 613 15.67 -14.14 -4.55
C VAL A 613 16.55 -14.89 -5.54
N ILE A 614 16.00 -15.24 -6.69
CA ILE A 614 16.76 -15.78 -7.83
C ILE A 614 16.51 -14.90 -9.06
N VAL A 615 17.57 -14.30 -9.61
CA VAL A 615 17.51 -13.45 -10.80
C VAL A 615 18.19 -14.15 -11.97
N ASN A 616 17.41 -14.63 -12.94
CA ASN A 616 17.90 -15.25 -14.17
C ASN A 616 17.91 -14.28 -15.36
N GLY A 617 17.02 -13.28 -15.35
CA GLY A 617 16.94 -12.29 -16.41
C GLY A 617 18.19 -11.42 -16.51
N ASN A 618 18.59 -11.10 -17.74
CA ASN A 618 19.65 -10.14 -18.02
C ASN A 618 19.17 -8.70 -17.83
N ASN A 619 20.09 -7.80 -17.52
CA ASN A 619 19.86 -6.35 -17.38
C ASN A 619 18.79 -5.98 -16.32
N VAL A 620 18.54 -6.86 -15.36
CA VAL A 620 17.65 -6.59 -14.22
C VAL A 620 18.31 -5.54 -13.33
N THR A 621 17.53 -4.56 -12.87
CA THR A 621 18.00 -3.53 -11.93
C THR A 621 17.13 -3.54 -10.68
N LEU A 622 17.74 -3.68 -9.50
CA LEU A 622 17.04 -3.66 -8.21
C LEU A 622 17.54 -2.48 -7.37
N TYR A 623 16.61 -1.76 -6.73
CA TYR A 623 16.87 -0.67 -5.81
C TYR A 623 16.28 -1.02 -4.44
N GLY A 624 17.05 -0.88 -3.36
CA GLY A 624 16.55 -1.17 -2.00
C GLY A 624 16.19 -2.65 -1.82
N LEU A 625 17.18 -3.55 -1.90
CA LEU A 625 16.96 -4.99 -1.76
C LEU A 625 17.33 -5.48 -0.36
N PHE A 626 16.34 -5.95 0.40
CA PHE A 626 16.49 -6.51 1.74
C PHE A 626 16.13 -8.00 1.70
N VAL A 627 17.05 -8.91 2.04
CA VAL A 627 16.82 -10.37 1.96
C VAL A 627 17.41 -11.10 3.17
N GLU A 628 16.59 -11.81 3.94
CA GLU A 628 16.98 -12.25 5.28
C GLU A 628 16.59 -13.69 5.64
N HIS A 629 17.50 -14.31 6.41
CA HIS A 629 17.41 -15.58 7.13
C HIS A 629 17.14 -16.86 6.33
N PHE A 630 17.33 -16.87 5.02
CA PHE A 630 17.16 -18.06 4.18
C PHE A 630 18.21 -19.15 4.51
N LYS A 631 17.86 -20.41 4.23
CA LYS A 631 18.67 -21.58 4.64
C LYS A 631 19.90 -21.79 3.76
N GLU A 632 19.84 -21.34 2.51
CA GLU A 632 20.93 -21.38 1.54
C GLU A 632 21.28 -19.94 1.10
N TYR A 633 21.74 -19.74 -0.14
CA TYR A 633 22.01 -18.39 -0.66
C TYR A 633 20.75 -17.51 -0.55
N GLN A 634 20.87 -16.34 0.08
CA GLN A 634 19.76 -15.42 0.26
C GLN A 634 19.35 -14.87 -1.12
N THR A 635 20.34 -14.47 -1.92
CA THR A 635 20.18 -13.99 -3.29
C THR A 635 21.12 -14.74 -4.24
N ILE A 636 20.58 -15.24 -5.35
CA ILE A 636 21.34 -15.81 -6.47
C ILE A 636 21.11 -14.99 -7.73
N TRP A 637 22.20 -14.58 -8.38
CA TRP A 637 22.19 -13.81 -9.61
C TRP A 637 22.87 -14.54 -10.76
N ASN A 638 22.07 -14.96 -11.74
CA ASN A 638 22.50 -15.73 -12.91
C ASN A 638 22.54 -14.88 -14.20
N GLY A 639 21.82 -13.76 -14.25
CA GLY A 639 21.73 -12.88 -15.43
C GLY A 639 22.91 -11.89 -15.57
N ASN A 640 23.33 -11.62 -16.80
CA ASN A 640 24.34 -10.60 -17.10
C ASN A 640 23.77 -9.17 -17.06
N GLY A 641 24.64 -8.19 -16.84
CA GLY A 641 24.28 -6.76 -16.83
C GLY A 641 23.45 -6.34 -15.63
N GLY A 642 23.40 -7.19 -14.59
CA GLY A 642 22.64 -6.93 -13.38
C GLY A 642 23.17 -5.74 -12.60
N LYS A 643 22.27 -4.96 -12.00
CA LYS A 643 22.63 -3.82 -11.15
C LYS A 643 21.81 -3.84 -9.87
N VAL A 644 22.46 -3.73 -8.73
CA VAL A 644 21.81 -3.58 -7.43
C VAL A 644 22.33 -2.34 -6.74
N TYR A 645 21.40 -1.47 -6.34
CA TYR A 645 21.70 -0.31 -5.53
C TYR A 645 21.06 -0.51 -4.17
N PHE A 646 21.91 -0.59 -3.15
CA PHE A 646 21.59 -1.00 -1.79
C PHE A 646 21.20 -2.48 -1.67
N TYR A 647 21.96 -3.20 -0.86
CA TYR A 647 21.64 -4.53 -0.37
C TYR A 647 21.80 -4.62 1.14
N GLN A 648 20.81 -5.18 1.81
CA GLN A 648 20.89 -5.55 3.22
C GLN A 648 20.48 -7.00 3.40
N SER A 649 21.19 -7.71 4.27
CA SER A 649 20.87 -9.10 4.60
C SER A 649 21.33 -9.47 6.00
N GLU A 650 20.53 -10.32 6.65
CA GLU A 650 20.89 -11.02 7.86
C GLU A 650 20.88 -12.54 7.63
N LEU A 651 21.94 -13.23 8.04
CA LEU A 651 22.07 -14.68 7.95
C LEU A 651 21.06 -15.40 8.85
N PRO A 652 20.72 -16.68 8.57
CA PRO A 652 19.81 -17.45 9.42
C PRO A 652 20.38 -17.59 10.84
N TYR A 653 19.58 -17.20 11.84
CA TYR A 653 20.01 -17.27 13.24
C TYR A 653 20.02 -18.70 13.79
N ASP A 654 19.18 -19.55 13.20
CA ASP A 654 18.75 -20.85 13.71
C ASP A 654 19.46 -22.03 13.03
N VAL A 655 20.65 -21.78 12.49
CA VAL A 655 21.53 -22.84 11.95
C VAL A 655 21.88 -23.82 13.08
N PRO A 656 21.62 -25.13 12.93
CA PRO A 656 21.77 -26.07 14.05
C PRO A 656 23.21 -26.54 14.25
N ASN A 657 24.04 -26.56 13.20
CA ASN A 657 25.47 -26.86 13.24
C ASN A 657 26.13 -26.60 11.87
N GLN A 658 27.45 -26.49 11.86
CA GLN A 658 28.22 -26.23 10.63
C GLN A 658 28.00 -27.30 9.55
N ALA A 659 27.99 -28.60 9.91
CA ALA A 659 27.89 -29.68 8.93
C ALA A 659 26.59 -29.66 8.13
N SER A 660 25.50 -29.14 8.72
CA SER A 660 24.21 -28.95 8.06
C SER A 660 24.13 -27.71 7.17
N TRP A 661 25.12 -26.82 7.27
CA TRP A 661 25.13 -25.51 6.61
C TRP A 661 26.49 -25.28 5.94
N MET A 662 26.69 -26.04 4.87
CA MET A 662 27.87 -25.99 4.01
C MET A 662 27.43 -25.85 2.56
N SER A 663 28.05 -24.93 1.82
CA SER A 663 27.86 -24.78 0.38
C SER A 663 28.96 -25.52 -0.41
N ASN A 664 28.93 -25.38 -1.74
CA ASN A 664 29.87 -25.99 -2.67
C ASN A 664 30.14 -27.49 -2.38
N ASN A 665 29.05 -28.27 -2.33
CA ASN A 665 29.09 -29.70 -2.04
C ASN A 665 29.81 -30.07 -0.73
N GLY A 666 29.67 -29.25 0.31
CA GLY A 666 30.24 -29.51 1.63
C GLY A 666 31.67 -29.00 1.82
N THR A 667 32.21 -28.24 0.88
CA THR A 667 33.61 -27.76 0.93
C THR A 667 33.75 -26.33 1.45
N GLN A 668 32.66 -25.56 1.51
CA GLN A 668 32.66 -24.18 1.97
C GLN A 668 31.70 -23.99 3.15
N ASN A 669 32.17 -23.28 4.18
CA ASN A 669 31.37 -22.96 5.36
C ASN A 669 30.26 -21.96 5.00
N GLY A 670 29.01 -22.31 5.29
CA GLY A 670 27.84 -21.47 5.04
C GLY A 670 27.54 -21.26 3.55
N TYR A 671 26.49 -20.47 3.29
CA TYR A 671 26.09 -20.04 1.96
C TYR A 671 26.17 -18.52 1.93
N ALA A 672 26.96 -17.96 1.03
CA ALA A 672 27.07 -16.51 0.89
C ALA A 672 25.69 -15.87 0.79
N SER A 673 25.48 -14.75 1.48
CA SER A 673 24.22 -14.02 1.33
C SER A 673 23.95 -13.62 -0.13
N TYR A 674 24.96 -13.12 -0.84
CA TYR A 674 24.81 -12.67 -2.22
C TYR A 674 25.73 -13.43 -3.17
N LYS A 675 25.16 -14.31 -4.01
CA LYS A 675 25.91 -15.12 -4.98
C LYS A 675 25.65 -14.64 -6.41
N VAL A 676 26.68 -14.20 -7.10
CA VAL A 676 26.69 -14.05 -8.57
C VAL A 676 27.29 -15.32 -9.17
N ALA A 677 26.59 -15.92 -10.13
CA ALA A 677 27.02 -17.16 -10.78
C ALA A 677 28.33 -16.98 -11.55
N ASP A 678 29.13 -18.05 -11.61
CA ASP A 678 30.48 -18.00 -12.18
C ASP A 678 30.50 -17.70 -13.69
N SER A 679 29.37 -17.95 -14.37
CA SER A 679 29.18 -17.65 -15.79
C SER A 679 28.85 -16.18 -16.08
N VAL A 680 28.58 -15.36 -15.06
CA VAL A 680 28.26 -13.94 -15.23
C VAL A 680 29.52 -13.15 -15.53
N THR A 681 29.46 -12.34 -16.58
CA THR A 681 30.57 -11.51 -17.06
C THR A 681 30.39 -10.02 -16.74
N SER A 682 29.17 -9.60 -16.44
CA SER A 682 28.86 -8.21 -16.05
C SER A 682 27.81 -8.17 -14.94
N HIS A 683 28.13 -7.48 -13.85
CA HIS A 683 27.25 -7.26 -12.70
C HIS A 683 27.78 -6.08 -11.87
N GLN A 684 26.91 -5.30 -11.23
CA GLN A 684 27.32 -4.24 -10.30
C GLN A 684 26.46 -4.25 -9.04
N LEU A 685 27.12 -4.23 -7.88
CA LEU A 685 26.49 -4.11 -6.56
C LEU A 685 27.04 -2.87 -5.86
N PHE A 686 26.17 -1.97 -5.41
CA PHE A 686 26.52 -0.72 -4.72
C PHE A 686 25.93 -0.70 -3.31
N GLY A 687 26.77 -0.52 -2.29
CA GLY A 687 26.33 -0.34 -0.90
C GLY A 687 25.68 -1.60 -0.34
N SER A 688 26.48 -2.54 0.17
CA SER A 688 25.99 -3.84 0.67
C SER A 688 26.34 -4.06 2.15
N GLY A 689 25.38 -4.54 2.95
CA GLY A 689 25.59 -4.92 4.34
C GLY A 689 25.11 -6.35 4.64
N ILE A 690 26.01 -7.23 5.08
CA ILE A 690 25.71 -8.63 5.43
C ILE A 690 25.94 -8.86 6.92
N TYR A 691 24.91 -9.25 7.66
CA TYR A 691 24.96 -9.29 9.12
C TYR A 691 24.81 -10.71 9.66
N SER A 692 25.52 -11.04 10.74
CA SER A 692 25.43 -12.33 11.42
C SER A 692 24.97 -12.17 12.88
N TYR A 693 23.96 -12.97 13.23
CA TYR A 693 23.54 -13.24 14.61
C TYR A 693 23.24 -14.73 14.77
N PHE A 694 24.27 -15.58 14.81
CA PHE A 694 24.05 -17.03 14.97
C PHE A 694 23.67 -17.35 16.42
N ARG A 695 22.37 -17.52 16.66
CA ARG A 695 21.79 -17.76 17.99
C ARG A 695 22.05 -19.19 18.46
N ASP A 696 21.86 -20.16 17.56
CA ASP A 696 21.68 -21.57 17.97
C ASP A 696 22.97 -22.42 17.92
N ALA A 697 23.97 -22.02 17.13
CA ALA A 697 25.25 -22.74 17.04
C ALA A 697 26.44 -21.83 16.73
N VAL A 698 27.64 -22.28 17.11
CA VAL A 698 28.91 -21.69 16.65
C VAL A 698 29.17 -22.18 15.22
N VAL A 699 28.88 -21.31 14.25
CA VAL A 699 29.12 -21.57 12.82
C VAL A 699 29.88 -20.42 12.17
N SER A 700 30.56 -20.71 11.08
CA SER A 700 31.27 -19.74 10.25
C SER A 700 30.56 -19.66 8.90
N GLU A 701 30.49 -18.46 8.35
CA GLU A 701 30.27 -18.22 6.93
C GLU A 701 31.61 -17.85 6.29
N ASN A 702 31.98 -18.49 5.19
CA ASN A 702 33.26 -18.23 4.54
C ASN A 702 33.33 -16.80 3.96
N ASN A 703 32.24 -16.35 3.33
CA ASN A 703 32.13 -14.98 2.86
C ASN A 703 30.66 -14.54 2.74
N GLY A 704 30.40 -13.25 2.94
CA GLY A 704 29.05 -12.70 2.78
C GLY A 704 28.63 -12.50 1.32
N ILE A 705 29.58 -12.25 0.42
CA ILE A 705 29.34 -11.99 -1.01
C ILE A 705 30.28 -12.88 -1.84
N GLU A 706 29.71 -13.64 -2.77
CA GLU A 706 30.43 -14.51 -3.68
C GLU A 706 30.20 -14.10 -5.14
N VAL A 707 31.27 -13.74 -5.85
CA VAL A 707 31.20 -13.23 -7.24
C VAL A 707 32.31 -13.79 -8.13
N PRO A 708 32.13 -13.94 -9.46
CA PRO A 708 33.22 -14.32 -10.34
C PRO A 708 34.28 -13.23 -10.45
N ASN A 709 35.53 -13.64 -10.71
CA ASN A 709 36.61 -12.73 -11.07
C ASN A 709 36.53 -12.35 -12.55
N ALA A 710 35.47 -11.62 -12.93
CA ALA A 710 35.28 -11.08 -14.27
C ALA A 710 35.45 -9.56 -14.25
N SER A 711 36.08 -8.98 -15.28
CA SER A 711 36.38 -7.53 -15.32
C SER A 711 35.14 -6.64 -15.24
N GLY A 712 34.00 -7.13 -15.75
CA GLY A 712 32.71 -6.43 -15.72
C GLY A 712 31.89 -6.67 -14.45
N VAL A 713 32.37 -7.46 -13.50
CA VAL A 713 31.70 -7.75 -12.22
C VAL A 713 32.34 -6.92 -11.12
N LYS A 714 31.55 -6.01 -10.55
CA LYS A 714 32.00 -5.01 -9.57
C LYS A 714 31.15 -5.02 -8.31
N VAL A 715 31.81 -4.90 -7.17
CA VAL A 715 31.16 -4.61 -5.89
C VAL A 715 31.77 -3.33 -5.35
N HIS A 716 30.93 -2.36 -5.02
CA HIS A 716 31.29 -1.07 -4.46
C HIS A 716 30.67 -0.96 -3.06
N HIS A 717 31.50 -0.62 -2.08
CA HIS A 717 31.12 -0.34 -0.69
C HIS A 717 30.34 -1.50 -0.05
N ALA A 718 31.04 -2.56 0.31
CA ALA A 718 30.48 -3.71 1.02
C ALA A 718 30.96 -3.76 2.47
N CYS A 719 30.12 -4.29 3.36
CA CYS A 719 30.50 -4.60 4.72
C CYS A 719 29.85 -5.90 5.24
N SER A 720 30.56 -6.53 6.17
CA SER A 720 30.04 -7.62 7.01
C SER A 720 30.00 -7.15 8.46
N VAL A 721 28.92 -7.45 9.18
CA VAL A 721 28.71 -7.03 10.56
C VAL A 721 28.35 -8.22 11.45
N PHE A 722 29.15 -8.48 12.46
CA PHE A 722 28.79 -9.36 13.56
C PHE A 722 27.92 -8.59 14.55
N LEU A 723 26.63 -8.90 14.64
CA LEU A 723 25.71 -8.20 15.55
C LEU A 723 25.96 -8.61 17.00
N SER A 724 25.85 -9.92 17.25
CA SER A 724 26.03 -10.58 18.55
C SER A 724 25.94 -12.09 18.34
N GLY A 725 25.76 -12.86 19.42
CA GLY A 725 25.57 -14.31 19.35
C GLY A 725 26.90 -15.04 19.16
N ASN A 726 26.89 -16.05 18.30
CA ASN A 726 28.03 -16.92 18.04
C ASN A 726 28.58 -16.73 16.62
N GLY A 727 29.70 -17.38 16.33
CA GLY A 727 30.19 -17.52 14.96
C GLY A 727 30.87 -16.29 14.38
N GLU A 728 31.05 -16.29 13.05
CA GLU A 728 31.77 -15.26 12.31
C GLU A 728 31.44 -15.28 10.81
N ILE A 729 31.71 -14.15 10.14
CA ILE A 729 31.82 -14.06 8.67
C ILE A 729 33.29 -13.86 8.34
N THR A 730 33.91 -14.79 7.63
CA THR A 730 35.38 -14.86 7.48
C THR A 730 35.91 -13.78 6.53
N HIS A 731 35.18 -13.49 5.46
CA HIS A 731 35.51 -12.48 4.45
C HIS A 731 34.27 -11.69 4.00
N VAL A 732 34.46 -10.47 3.52
CA VAL A 732 33.35 -9.63 3.03
C VAL A 732 32.97 -10.04 1.60
N VAL A 733 33.95 -10.11 0.69
CA VAL A 733 33.74 -10.49 -0.72
C VAL A 733 34.75 -11.56 -1.12
N ASN A 734 34.29 -12.74 -1.54
CA ASN A 734 35.13 -13.90 -1.86
C ASN A 734 36.16 -14.19 -0.76
N ASN A 735 37.44 -13.85 -0.98
CA ASN A 735 38.54 -14.02 -0.03
C ASN A 735 39.11 -12.66 0.46
N MET A 736 38.37 -11.56 0.24
CA MET A 736 38.76 -10.19 0.54
C MET A 736 37.97 -9.62 1.72
N GLY A 737 38.65 -8.81 2.55
CA GLY A 737 38.12 -8.29 3.82
C GLY A 737 38.46 -9.21 4.99
N ASN A 738 38.68 -8.65 6.18
CA ASN A 738 38.96 -9.47 7.36
C ASN A 738 37.66 -10.06 7.94
N THR A 739 37.83 -10.91 8.95
CA THR A 739 36.75 -11.58 9.66
C THR A 739 35.94 -10.62 10.53
N ALA A 740 34.63 -10.58 10.32
CA ALA A 740 33.67 -9.94 11.22
C ALA A 740 33.24 -10.93 12.31
N LYS A 741 33.51 -10.59 13.57
CA LYS A 741 33.26 -11.46 14.74
C LYS A 741 33.23 -10.68 16.05
N SER A 742 33.00 -11.38 17.17
CA SER A 742 33.14 -10.78 18.50
C SER A 742 34.52 -10.12 18.69
N GLY A 743 34.52 -8.87 19.15
CA GLY A 743 35.72 -8.03 19.27
C GLY A 743 36.19 -7.38 17.97
N ASN A 744 35.62 -7.75 16.82
CA ASN A 744 35.89 -7.14 15.52
C ASN A 744 34.59 -7.02 14.70
N MET A 745 33.69 -6.13 15.14
CA MET A 745 32.28 -6.12 14.79
C MET A 745 32.01 -5.92 13.30
N LYS A 746 32.61 -4.90 12.68
CA LYS A 746 32.37 -4.50 11.28
C LYS A 746 33.65 -4.64 10.47
N GLN A 747 33.56 -5.23 9.29
CA GLN A 747 34.62 -5.28 8.28
C GLN A 747 34.10 -4.81 6.94
N SER A 748 34.94 -4.15 6.15
CA SER A 748 34.51 -3.47 4.92
C SER A 748 35.47 -3.69 3.77
N VAL A 749 34.92 -3.67 2.56
CA VAL A 749 35.63 -3.67 1.28
C VAL A 749 35.09 -2.51 0.46
N THR A 750 35.99 -1.64 0.00
CA THR A 750 35.62 -0.45 -0.78
C THR A 750 35.29 -0.82 -2.22
N ASP A 751 36.16 -1.57 -2.89
CA ASP A 751 35.95 -2.03 -4.26
C ASP A 751 36.36 -3.49 -4.43
N TYR A 752 35.66 -4.21 -5.30
CA TYR A 752 36.05 -5.54 -5.74
C TYR A 752 35.84 -5.72 -7.26
N PRO A 753 36.80 -6.33 -7.98
CA PRO A 753 38.19 -6.54 -7.54
C PRO A 753 38.87 -5.18 -7.33
N ASN A 754 39.87 -5.12 -6.44
CA ASN A 754 40.69 -3.92 -6.26
C ASN A 754 41.22 -3.45 -7.63
N SER A 755 41.14 -2.14 -7.88
CA SER A 755 41.63 -1.51 -9.10
C SER A 755 43.14 -1.66 -9.30
#